data_AF-A0A812TTN8-F1
#
_entry.id   AF-A0A812TTN8-F1
#
_cell.length_a   1.000
_cell.length_b   1.000
_cell.length_c   1.000
_cell.angle_alpha   90.00
_cell.angle_beta   90.00
_cell.angle_gamma   90.00
#
_symmetry.space_group_name_H-M   'P 1'
#
loop_
_entity.id
_entity.type
_entity.pdbx_description
1 polymer ?
#
loop_
_entity_poly.entity_id
_entity_poly.type
_entity_poly.pdbx_seq_one_letter_code
_entity_poly.pdbx_strand_id
1 'polypeptide(L)'
;MDLDPQSFRDHCLIIVGSGGEADEVLARRRIAAGGRLVHVLTRGLEDERVSICATDRLSSCFFWQPPLGETSSFGKRLGPSFRTYWSKTGSDAVSLGEDQTLQIYGSYDGHLQHLRILDQEDGAEVEISGHVVLNPDLQTARELSVEVVNLELKACGTFSWRYVTISMAILFLWHVVRWAVSMHFEQWAQLGQFPWWRGALVTVNGLVFCTAGLLETWAESLAGERPTWLTNMIGMLLCLVFAAIGTRAHVADYPLSLMGVAGLFIAAPPLVYYLTRARHTQRRLVPCMVWTCAQVLGTIGMSMFQASVVVFYMLLLANDQASAAAVFMPVATAMVETGGVLCTKLMYERLVLTKRPAVPGDMSYIAMPYMLISAHAFAEAARLISVFAGAVTSGRFSWLGSAALTLVMNICTRLGWTKYLAYRVLKLASPRMATNLLPTGWAKLHDEVKIYAGYFRFVVPLTLVAARGIIYGDIVLEGPKAPAFNTSAACALVVLLALEIVEDKVVVNELLPMSPVSTEMLEADLPRNNANPARLISVERRPGVGRPVTGDGVWRVGEVNEQGNRCASSLDAVLPHKPGEEMIGHCHSLGSRRTSLRSRVRRLLGQERAVIPALALHGLREMPFMAQLTALGITCEVTLSFINATLSPSFLRGLCDATPDFHPIVMLWWTLPLEC
;
A
#
# COMPACT_ATOMS: atom_id res chain seq x y z
N MET A 1 -8.70 -29.84 5.05
CA MET A 1 -9.89 -29.10 4.60
C MET A 1 -9.67 -29.03 3.12
N ASP A 2 -10.33 -29.92 2.40
CA ASP A 2 -10.11 -30.07 0.97
C ASP A 2 -10.66 -28.82 0.29
N LEU A 3 -9.90 -28.28 -0.65
CA LEU A 3 -10.30 -27.09 -1.39
C LEU A 3 -11.28 -27.53 -2.46
N ASP A 4 -12.49 -26.96 -2.45
CA ASP A 4 -13.44 -27.19 -3.54
C ASP A 4 -12.97 -26.49 -4.84
N PRO A 5 -13.55 -26.82 -6.01
CA PRO A 5 -13.15 -26.20 -7.28
C PRO A 5 -13.25 -24.67 -7.28
N GLN A 6 -14.24 -24.11 -6.58
CA GLN A 6 -14.39 -22.66 -6.46
C GLN A 6 -13.28 -22.05 -5.60
N SER A 7 -12.83 -22.75 -4.56
CA SER A 7 -11.72 -22.33 -3.71
C SER A 7 -10.43 -22.26 -4.51
N PHE A 8 -10.10 -23.27 -5.33
CA PHE A 8 -8.94 -23.21 -6.22
C PHE A 8 -9.02 -22.03 -7.19
N ARG A 9 -10.21 -21.79 -7.75
CA ARG A 9 -10.46 -20.63 -8.62
C ARG A 9 -10.31 -19.31 -7.89
N ASP A 10 -10.77 -19.18 -6.66
CA ASP A 10 -10.57 -17.98 -5.83
C ASP A 10 -9.07 -17.76 -5.53
N HIS A 11 -8.29 -18.84 -5.38
CA HIS A 11 -6.85 -18.75 -5.17
C HIS A 11 -6.10 -18.24 -6.40
N CYS A 12 -6.29 -18.85 -7.55
CA CYS A 12 -5.61 -18.41 -8.78
C CYS A 12 -6.33 -18.99 -9.98
N LEU A 13 -6.49 -18.18 -11.04
CA LEU A 13 -6.80 -18.69 -12.37
C LEU A 13 -5.49 -18.84 -13.12
N ILE A 14 -5.20 -20.04 -13.60
CA ILE A 14 -3.97 -20.35 -14.33
C ILE A 14 -4.37 -20.61 -15.77
N ILE A 15 -3.93 -19.78 -16.70
CA ILE A 15 -4.18 -19.96 -18.14
C ILE A 15 -2.90 -20.50 -18.77
N VAL A 16 -2.98 -21.65 -19.41
CA VAL A 16 -1.87 -22.23 -20.17
C VAL A 16 -2.27 -22.16 -21.64
N GLY A 17 -1.63 -21.31 -22.44
CA GLY A 17 -2.07 -21.12 -23.81
C GLY A 17 -1.11 -20.34 -24.69
N SER A 18 -1.43 -20.21 -25.97
CA SER A 18 -0.62 -19.50 -26.96
C SER A 18 -0.69 -17.97 -26.85
N GLY A 19 -1.46 -17.45 -25.90
CA GLY A 19 -1.70 -16.02 -25.72
C GLY A 19 -2.68 -15.45 -26.76
N GLY A 20 -3.55 -16.27 -27.35
CA GLY A 20 -4.56 -15.82 -28.30
C GLY A 20 -5.64 -14.91 -27.70
N GLU A 21 -6.65 -14.56 -28.50
CA GLU A 21 -7.77 -13.70 -28.07
C GLU A 21 -8.55 -14.30 -26.89
N ALA A 22 -8.75 -15.62 -26.87
CA ALA A 22 -9.44 -16.32 -25.80
C ALA A 22 -8.71 -16.16 -24.45
N ASP A 23 -7.39 -16.37 -24.42
CA ASP A 23 -6.55 -16.14 -23.24
C ASP A 23 -6.71 -14.69 -22.74
N GLU A 24 -6.69 -13.71 -23.66
CA GLU A 24 -6.80 -12.29 -23.33
C GLU A 24 -8.17 -11.92 -22.76
N VAL A 25 -9.25 -12.41 -23.36
CA VAL A 25 -10.62 -12.20 -22.87
C VAL A 25 -10.77 -12.80 -21.46
N LEU A 26 -10.32 -14.04 -21.27
CA LEU A 26 -10.43 -14.72 -19.99
C LEU A 26 -9.60 -14.02 -18.91
N ALA A 27 -8.36 -13.64 -19.23
CA ALA A 27 -7.46 -12.89 -18.37
C ALA A 27 -8.06 -11.55 -17.93
N ARG A 28 -8.58 -10.75 -18.88
CA ARG A 28 -9.20 -9.46 -18.59
C ARG A 28 -10.43 -9.58 -17.71
N ARG A 29 -11.30 -10.57 -17.98
CA ARG A 29 -12.48 -10.84 -17.13
C ARG A 29 -12.05 -11.20 -15.71
N ARG A 30 -11.00 -12.02 -15.56
CA ARG A 30 -10.47 -12.40 -14.24
C ARG A 30 -9.89 -11.22 -13.46
N ILE A 31 -9.08 -10.40 -14.11
CA ILE A 31 -8.50 -9.19 -13.50
C ILE A 31 -9.61 -8.22 -13.10
N ALA A 32 -10.61 -8.02 -13.96
CA ALA A 32 -11.77 -7.18 -13.67
C ALA A 32 -12.61 -7.69 -12.49
N ALA A 33 -12.70 -9.01 -12.31
CA ALA A 33 -13.34 -9.64 -11.12
C ALA A 33 -12.51 -9.47 -9.83
N GLY A 34 -11.31 -8.89 -9.94
CA GLY A 34 -10.37 -8.67 -8.85
C GLY A 34 -9.58 -9.92 -8.46
N GLY A 35 -9.58 -10.93 -9.33
CA GLY A 35 -8.95 -12.20 -9.08
C GLY A 35 -7.53 -12.28 -9.61
N ARG A 36 -6.78 -13.19 -9.01
CA ARG A 36 -5.41 -13.49 -9.40
C ARG A 36 -5.36 -14.32 -10.66
N LEU A 37 -4.33 -14.08 -11.45
CA LEU A 37 -4.12 -14.67 -12.75
C LEU A 37 -2.64 -15.02 -12.89
N VAL A 38 -2.36 -16.23 -13.38
CA VAL A 38 -1.06 -16.60 -13.94
C VAL A 38 -1.31 -17.08 -15.36
N HIS A 39 -0.53 -16.57 -16.31
CA HIS A 39 -0.52 -17.04 -17.68
C HIS A 39 0.83 -17.69 -18.00
N VAL A 40 0.79 -18.89 -18.57
CA VAL A 40 1.98 -19.57 -19.09
C VAL A 40 1.84 -19.62 -20.61
N LEU A 41 2.66 -18.81 -21.29
CA LEU A 41 2.71 -18.73 -22.73
C LEU A 41 3.44 -19.95 -23.29
N THR A 42 2.70 -20.76 -24.05
CA THR A 42 3.15 -21.99 -24.70
C THR A 42 3.07 -21.86 -26.22
N ARG A 43 3.52 -22.89 -26.95
CA ARG A 43 3.39 -22.98 -28.42
C ARG A 43 1.97 -23.39 -28.87
N GLY A 44 1.04 -23.57 -27.93
CA GLY A 44 -0.35 -23.96 -28.20
C GLY A 44 -0.68 -25.38 -27.74
N LEU A 45 -1.65 -26.02 -28.39
CA LEU A 45 -2.12 -27.38 -28.08
C LEU A 45 -1.07 -28.46 -28.35
N GLU A 46 -0.18 -28.23 -29.32
CA GLU A 46 0.84 -29.18 -29.77
C GLU A 46 2.20 -28.97 -29.05
N ASP A 47 2.23 -28.20 -27.96
CA ASP A 47 3.47 -27.98 -27.21
C ASP A 47 3.83 -29.25 -26.42
N GLU A 48 4.71 -30.08 -26.98
CA GLU A 48 5.17 -31.37 -26.39
C GLU A 48 5.78 -31.22 -25.00
N ARG A 49 6.19 -30.00 -24.61
CA ARG A 49 6.71 -29.70 -23.27
C ARG A 49 5.62 -29.69 -22.21
N VAL A 50 4.34 -29.66 -22.60
CA VAL A 50 3.19 -29.64 -21.70
C VAL A 50 2.65 -31.05 -21.51
N SER A 51 2.63 -31.53 -20.27
CA SER A 51 2.12 -32.85 -19.90
C SER A 51 1.04 -32.74 -18.83
N ILE A 52 0.02 -33.59 -18.94
CA ILE A 52 -1.06 -33.69 -17.96
C ILE A 52 -0.85 -34.97 -17.13
N CYS A 53 -0.77 -34.82 -15.82
CA CYS A 53 -0.58 -35.89 -14.86
C CYS A 53 -1.85 -36.06 -14.00
N ALA A 54 -2.33 -37.29 -13.83
CA ALA A 54 -3.39 -37.58 -12.87
C ALA A 54 -2.78 -37.85 -11.49
N THR A 55 -3.21 -37.13 -10.45
CA THR A 55 -2.77 -37.43 -9.06
C THR A 55 -3.77 -36.94 -8.01
N ASP A 56 -4.12 -37.79 -7.06
CA ASP A 56 -5.00 -37.39 -5.96
C ASP A 56 -4.25 -36.86 -4.76
N ARG A 57 -2.94 -37.14 -4.71
CA ARG A 57 -2.09 -36.79 -3.57
C ARG A 57 -1.99 -35.28 -3.38
N LEU A 58 -2.26 -34.50 -4.42
CA LEU A 58 -2.17 -33.04 -4.37
C LEU A 58 -3.50 -32.34 -4.06
N SER A 59 -4.63 -33.05 -4.07
CA SER A 59 -5.98 -32.47 -3.84
C SER A 59 -6.12 -31.73 -2.49
N SER A 60 -5.37 -32.15 -1.48
CA SER A 60 -5.36 -31.55 -0.13
C SER A 60 -4.24 -30.53 0.10
N CYS A 61 -3.38 -30.31 -0.89
CA CYS A 61 -2.20 -29.46 -0.79
C CYS A 61 -2.43 -28.12 -1.50
N PHE A 62 -1.85 -27.05 -0.94
CA PHE A 62 -1.79 -25.76 -1.61
C PHE A 62 -0.34 -25.29 -1.70
N PHE A 63 0.07 -25.00 -2.93
CA PHE A 63 1.40 -24.52 -3.30
C PHE A 63 1.32 -23.14 -3.93
N TRP A 64 2.29 -22.30 -3.59
CA TRP A 64 2.40 -20.95 -4.12
C TRP A 64 3.86 -20.55 -4.28
N GLN A 65 4.37 -20.80 -5.48
CA GLN A 65 5.68 -20.38 -5.97
C GLN A 65 5.47 -19.70 -7.32
N PRO A 66 5.16 -18.39 -7.33
CA PRO A 66 4.92 -17.65 -8.57
C PRO A 66 6.19 -17.62 -9.45
N PRO A 67 6.01 -17.44 -10.77
CA PRO A 67 7.09 -17.67 -11.72
C PRO A 67 8.12 -16.54 -11.71
N LEU A 68 9.39 -16.85 -11.49
CA LEU A 68 10.46 -15.84 -11.48
C LEU A 68 10.95 -15.58 -12.91
N GLY A 69 10.48 -14.52 -13.56
CA GLY A 69 10.85 -14.27 -14.94
C GLY A 69 10.55 -12.88 -15.47
N GLU A 70 10.92 -12.66 -16.73
CA GLU A 70 10.43 -11.53 -17.51
C GLU A 70 8.98 -11.73 -17.89
N THR A 71 8.21 -10.63 -17.86
CA THR A 71 6.84 -10.63 -18.35
C THR A 71 6.82 -11.04 -19.81
N SER A 72 6.04 -12.08 -20.12
CA SER A 72 5.86 -12.56 -21.49
C SER A 72 5.26 -11.47 -22.38
N SER A 73 5.35 -11.67 -23.71
CA SER A 73 4.71 -10.77 -24.68
C SER A 73 3.20 -10.64 -24.44
N PHE A 74 2.55 -11.72 -24.02
CA PHE A 74 1.14 -11.71 -23.61
C PHE A 74 0.90 -10.82 -22.39
N GLY A 75 1.70 -10.97 -21.33
CA GLY A 75 1.54 -10.13 -20.13
C GLY A 75 1.71 -8.64 -20.41
N LYS A 76 2.62 -8.28 -21.33
CA LYS A 76 2.79 -6.88 -21.78
C LYS A 76 1.52 -6.32 -22.47
N ARG A 77 0.66 -7.16 -23.06
CA ARG A 77 -0.62 -6.75 -23.67
C ARG A 77 -1.75 -6.55 -22.66
N LEU A 78 -1.70 -7.22 -21.51
CA LEU A 78 -2.73 -7.07 -20.47
C LEU A 78 -2.70 -5.70 -19.77
N GLY A 79 -1.67 -4.91 -20.04
CA GLY A 79 -1.46 -3.58 -19.49
C GLY A 79 -0.04 -3.45 -18.96
N PRO A 80 0.30 -2.33 -18.30
CA PRO A 80 1.52 -2.28 -17.52
C PRO A 80 1.45 -3.40 -16.49
N SER A 81 2.16 -4.53 -16.72
CA SER A 81 2.43 -5.47 -15.64
C SER A 81 3.22 -4.66 -14.63
N PHE A 82 2.58 -4.21 -13.57
CA PHE A 82 3.26 -3.46 -12.54
C PHE A 82 4.22 -4.46 -11.89
N ARG A 83 5.45 -4.52 -12.41
CA ARG A 83 6.60 -4.92 -11.61
C ARG A 83 6.70 -3.88 -10.51
N THR A 84 5.91 -4.10 -9.47
CA THR A 84 5.92 -3.34 -8.24
C THR A 84 7.16 -3.77 -7.46
N TYR A 85 7.52 -2.98 -6.46
CA TYR A 85 8.72 -3.26 -5.67
C TYR A 85 8.68 -4.67 -5.06
N TRP A 86 7.48 -5.13 -4.67
CA TRP A 86 7.27 -6.47 -4.11
C TRP A 86 6.72 -7.52 -5.09
N SER A 87 6.08 -7.16 -6.22
CA SER A 87 5.67 -8.15 -7.24
C SER A 87 6.81 -8.63 -8.14
N LYS A 88 8.05 -8.21 -7.87
CA LYS A 88 9.26 -8.82 -8.45
C LYS A 88 9.34 -10.35 -8.29
N THR A 89 8.49 -10.95 -7.46
CA THR A 89 8.35 -12.41 -7.35
C THR A 89 7.63 -13.07 -8.51
N GLY A 90 7.29 -12.33 -9.58
CA GLY A 90 6.99 -12.96 -10.86
C GLY A 90 6.03 -12.18 -11.71
N SER A 91 6.18 -12.30 -13.03
CA SER A 91 5.19 -11.78 -13.94
C SER A 91 3.92 -12.63 -13.87
N ASP A 92 2.76 -11.97 -13.84
CA ASP A 92 1.45 -12.61 -13.97
C ASP A 92 1.31 -13.36 -15.32
N ALA A 93 2.27 -13.19 -16.23
CA ALA A 93 2.43 -13.98 -17.43
C ALA A 93 3.91 -14.28 -17.71
N VAL A 94 4.27 -15.55 -17.87
CA VAL A 94 5.62 -16.01 -18.24
C VAL A 94 5.59 -16.80 -19.53
N SER A 95 6.72 -16.80 -20.25
CA SER A 95 6.93 -17.71 -21.37
C SER A 95 7.56 -19.00 -20.86
N LEU A 96 7.04 -20.14 -21.32
CA LEU A 96 7.69 -21.43 -21.06
C LEU A 96 9.00 -21.47 -21.85
N GLY A 97 10.13 -21.46 -21.15
CA GLY A 97 11.47 -21.52 -21.71
C GLY A 97 11.68 -22.76 -22.58
N GLU A 98 12.55 -22.69 -23.58
CA GLU A 98 12.76 -23.79 -24.55
C GLU A 98 13.15 -25.09 -23.86
N ASP A 99 13.91 -24.95 -22.78
CA ASP A 99 14.48 -26.01 -21.96
C ASP A 99 13.60 -26.42 -20.76
N GLN A 100 12.42 -25.83 -20.63
CA GLN A 100 11.51 -26.08 -19.51
C GLN A 100 10.39 -27.01 -19.91
N THR A 101 9.95 -27.84 -18.97
CA THR A 101 8.73 -28.66 -19.12
C THR A 101 7.64 -28.17 -18.18
N LEU A 102 6.38 -28.33 -18.62
CA LEU A 102 5.20 -27.95 -17.87
C LEU A 102 4.40 -29.19 -17.50
N GLN A 103 4.19 -29.40 -16.21
CA GLN A 103 3.35 -30.49 -15.70
C GLN A 103 2.08 -29.90 -15.08
N ILE A 104 0.92 -30.33 -15.58
CA ILE A 104 -0.38 -29.93 -15.08
C ILE A 104 -1.01 -31.12 -14.38
N TYR A 105 -1.43 -30.94 -13.15
CA TYR A 105 -2.02 -32.00 -12.33
C TYR A 105 -3.53 -31.83 -12.21
N GLY A 106 -4.25 -32.89 -12.55
CA GLY A 106 -5.71 -32.97 -12.48
C GLY A 106 -6.20 -33.84 -11.32
N SER A 107 -7.34 -33.44 -10.75
CA SER A 107 -8.16 -34.25 -9.85
C SER A 107 -8.98 -35.29 -10.63
N TYR A 108 -9.45 -36.35 -9.96
CA TYR A 108 -10.33 -37.36 -10.57
C TYR A 108 -11.61 -36.80 -11.19
N ASP A 109 -12.10 -35.67 -10.68
CA ASP A 109 -13.30 -35.01 -11.20
C ASP A 109 -13.04 -34.25 -12.52
N GLY A 110 -11.85 -34.41 -13.11
CA GLY A 110 -11.45 -33.78 -14.37
C GLY A 110 -11.02 -32.32 -14.23
N HIS A 111 -11.00 -31.76 -13.01
CA HIS A 111 -10.52 -30.41 -12.78
C HIS A 111 -8.99 -30.37 -12.68
N LEU A 112 -8.36 -29.56 -13.53
CA LEU A 112 -6.94 -29.24 -13.47
C LEU A 112 -6.71 -28.17 -12.38
N GLN A 113 -5.89 -28.49 -11.37
CA GLN A 113 -5.82 -27.73 -10.11
C GLN A 113 -4.41 -27.29 -9.71
N HIS A 114 -3.38 -27.78 -10.41
CA HIS A 114 -2.00 -27.52 -10.02
C HIS A 114 -1.08 -27.55 -11.23
N LEU A 115 -0.04 -26.70 -11.20
CA LEU A 115 0.90 -26.50 -12.28
C LEU A 115 2.33 -26.45 -11.73
N ARG A 116 3.25 -27.17 -12.40
CA ARG A 116 4.70 -27.11 -12.16
C ARG A 116 5.43 -26.77 -13.46
N ILE A 117 6.37 -25.84 -13.39
CA ILE A 117 7.38 -25.63 -14.44
C ILE A 117 8.70 -26.20 -13.93
N LEU A 118 9.24 -27.16 -14.65
CA LEU A 118 10.51 -27.81 -14.35
C LEU A 118 11.60 -27.28 -15.28
N ASP A 119 12.82 -27.13 -14.74
CA ASP A 119 14.02 -26.88 -15.53
C ASP A 119 14.56 -28.18 -16.18
N GLN A 120 15.73 -28.10 -16.82
CA GLN A 120 16.39 -29.26 -17.47
C GLN A 120 16.80 -30.36 -16.49
N GLU A 121 16.95 -30.04 -15.21
CA GLU A 121 17.35 -30.96 -14.15
C GLU A 121 16.14 -31.50 -13.37
N ASP A 122 14.92 -31.34 -13.92
CA ASP A 122 13.64 -31.64 -13.26
C ASP A 122 13.39 -30.84 -11.96
N GLY A 123 14.13 -29.75 -11.77
CA GLY A 123 13.98 -28.82 -10.67
C GLY A 123 12.73 -27.95 -10.86
N ALA A 124 11.82 -27.95 -9.88
CA ALA A 124 10.63 -27.10 -9.92
C ALA A 124 10.99 -25.61 -9.74
N GLU A 125 11.02 -24.86 -10.84
CA GLU A 125 11.19 -23.40 -10.81
C GLU A 125 9.91 -22.69 -10.38
N VAL A 126 8.76 -23.22 -10.81
CA VAL A 126 7.42 -22.65 -10.57
C VAL A 126 6.51 -23.77 -10.11
N GLU A 127 5.73 -23.50 -9.07
CA GLU A 127 4.81 -24.49 -8.50
C GLU A 127 3.60 -23.77 -7.89
N ILE A 128 2.44 -23.87 -8.55
CA ILE A 128 1.27 -23.05 -8.23
C ILE A 128 0.02 -23.90 -8.20
N SER A 129 -0.80 -23.69 -7.17
CA SER A 129 -2.13 -24.27 -7.07
C SER A 129 -3.19 -23.24 -7.47
N GLY A 130 -4.13 -23.65 -8.30
CA GLY A 130 -5.14 -22.78 -8.89
C GLY A 130 -5.96 -23.53 -9.94
N HIS A 131 -7.06 -22.92 -10.38
CA HIS A 131 -7.86 -23.50 -11.45
C HIS A 131 -7.13 -23.34 -12.79
N VAL A 132 -6.69 -24.45 -13.38
CA VAL A 132 -5.94 -24.43 -14.64
C VAL A 132 -6.90 -24.57 -15.83
N VAL A 133 -6.76 -23.66 -16.80
CA VAL A 133 -7.48 -23.65 -18.07
C VAL A 133 -6.46 -23.81 -19.18
N LEU A 134 -6.48 -24.96 -19.85
CA LEU A 134 -5.55 -25.30 -20.92
C LEU A 134 -6.15 -24.90 -22.28
N ASN A 135 -5.42 -24.08 -23.02
CA ASN A 135 -5.73 -23.59 -24.37
C ASN A 135 -7.22 -23.25 -24.56
N PRO A 136 -7.77 -22.29 -23.77
CA PRO A 136 -9.19 -21.96 -23.85
C PRO A 136 -9.56 -21.50 -25.26
N ASP A 137 -10.73 -21.94 -25.73
CA ASP A 137 -11.37 -21.32 -26.88
C ASP A 137 -12.17 -20.07 -26.44
N LEU A 138 -12.66 -19.31 -27.43
CA LEU A 138 -13.36 -18.05 -27.17
C LEU A 138 -14.69 -18.27 -26.43
N GLN A 139 -15.33 -19.42 -26.61
CA GLN A 139 -16.57 -19.77 -25.92
C GLN A 139 -16.30 -20.01 -24.43
N THR A 140 -15.33 -20.87 -24.12
CA THR A 140 -14.85 -21.14 -22.76
C THR A 140 -14.41 -19.85 -22.08
N ALA A 141 -13.65 -19.00 -22.78
CA ALA A 141 -13.20 -17.71 -22.26
C ALA A 141 -14.36 -16.76 -21.89
N ARG A 142 -15.53 -16.88 -22.52
CA ARG A 142 -16.73 -16.07 -22.26
C ARG A 142 -17.64 -16.69 -21.21
N GLU A 143 -17.77 -18.01 -21.19
CA GLU A 143 -18.72 -18.73 -20.34
C GLU A 143 -18.12 -19.12 -18.99
N LEU A 144 -16.81 -19.35 -18.91
CA LEU A 144 -16.16 -19.73 -17.66
C LEU A 144 -16.39 -18.65 -16.61
N SER A 145 -16.88 -19.07 -15.43
CA SER A 145 -16.98 -18.18 -14.28
C SER A 145 -15.58 -17.84 -13.78
N VAL A 146 -15.28 -16.55 -13.69
CA VAL A 146 -14.00 -16.02 -13.21
C VAL A 146 -14.14 -15.25 -11.89
N GLU A 147 -15.34 -15.25 -11.31
CA GLU A 147 -15.65 -14.51 -10.09
C GLU A 147 -14.79 -15.02 -8.93
N VAL A 148 -14.34 -14.08 -8.09
CA VAL A 148 -13.72 -14.39 -6.80
C VAL A 148 -14.79 -14.27 -5.73
N VAL A 149 -15.28 -15.41 -5.26
CA VAL A 149 -16.34 -15.48 -4.25
C VAL A 149 -15.78 -15.12 -2.88
N ASN A 150 -14.61 -15.66 -2.53
CA ASN A 150 -13.89 -15.30 -1.33
C ASN A 150 -13.20 -13.93 -1.49
N LEU A 151 -13.88 -12.89 -1.02
CA LEU A 151 -13.39 -11.51 -1.11
C LEU A 151 -12.02 -11.27 -0.44
N GLU A 152 -11.58 -12.13 0.48
CA GLU A 152 -10.25 -12.05 1.09
C GLU A 152 -9.12 -12.46 0.14
N LEU A 153 -9.46 -13.22 -0.89
CA LEU A 153 -8.52 -13.70 -1.91
C LEU A 153 -8.44 -12.78 -3.13
N LYS A 154 -9.25 -11.70 -3.14
CA LYS A 154 -9.10 -10.62 -4.11
C LYS A 154 -7.80 -9.88 -3.88
N ALA A 155 -7.14 -9.49 -4.97
CA ALA A 155 -5.89 -8.76 -4.88
C ALA A 155 -6.10 -7.38 -4.23
N CYS A 156 -5.17 -6.88 -3.44
CA CYS A 156 -5.32 -5.55 -2.83
C CYS A 156 -5.26 -4.43 -3.87
N GLY A 157 -5.90 -3.29 -3.59
CA GLY A 157 -5.75 -2.10 -4.41
C GLY A 157 -4.39 -1.42 -4.19
N THR A 158 -3.86 -0.80 -5.23
CA THR A 158 -2.60 -0.06 -5.21
C THR A 158 -2.67 1.18 -6.12
N PHE A 159 -1.64 2.01 -6.04
CA PHE A 159 -1.49 3.20 -6.87
C PHE A 159 -0.77 2.87 -8.17
N SER A 160 -0.87 3.78 -9.13
CA SER A 160 -0.08 3.70 -10.37
C SER A 160 0.59 5.02 -10.66
N TRP A 161 1.78 4.97 -11.25
CA TRP A 161 2.50 6.18 -11.65
C TRP A 161 1.72 6.99 -12.69
N ARG A 162 0.95 6.33 -13.55
CA ARG A 162 0.10 7.01 -14.54
C ARG A 162 -0.92 7.92 -13.85
N TYR A 163 -1.72 7.38 -12.94
CA TYR A 163 -2.75 8.17 -12.27
C TYR A 163 -2.16 9.11 -11.23
N VAL A 164 -1.14 8.70 -10.47
CA VAL A 164 -0.42 9.59 -9.55
C VAL A 164 0.15 10.81 -10.27
N THR A 165 0.83 10.64 -11.41
CA THR A 165 1.43 11.76 -12.14
C THR A 165 0.36 12.72 -12.67
N ILE A 166 -0.72 12.18 -13.23
CA ILE A 166 -1.85 12.99 -13.71
C ILE A 166 -2.50 13.75 -12.53
N SER A 167 -2.73 13.08 -11.41
CA SER A 167 -3.29 13.68 -10.21
C SER A 167 -2.37 14.77 -9.63
N MET A 168 -1.06 14.54 -9.60
CA MET A 168 -0.07 15.54 -9.19
C MET A 168 -0.08 16.75 -10.10
N ALA A 169 -0.16 16.58 -11.43
CA ALA A 169 -0.23 17.71 -12.37
C ALA A 169 -1.52 18.53 -12.18
N ILE A 170 -2.67 17.86 -12.05
CA ILE A 170 -3.96 18.50 -11.79
C ILE A 170 -3.93 19.29 -10.48
N LEU A 171 -3.49 18.66 -9.39
CA LEU A 171 -3.44 19.29 -8.08
C LEU A 171 -2.37 20.37 -8.02
N PHE A 172 -1.26 20.23 -8.75
CA PHE A 172 -0.27 21.28 -8.88
C PHE A 172 -0.88 22.54 -9.48
N LEU A 173 -1.47 22.45 -10.68
CA LEU A 173 -2.12 23.58 -11.34
C LEU A 173 -3.21 24.20 -10.47
N TRP A 174 -4.04 23.35 -9.88
CA TRP A 174 -5.11 23.78 -8.99
C TRP A 174 -4.58 24.58 -7.78
N HIS A 175 -3.58 24.06 -7.07
CA HIS A 175 -3.04 24.74 -5.90
C HIS A 175 -2.25 26.00 -6.25
N VAL A 176 -1.62 26.10 -7.43
CA VAL A 176 -1.04 27.37 -7.91
C VAL A 176 -2.12 28.42 -8.04
N VAL A 177 -3.22 28.10 -8.72
CA VAL A 177 -4.36 29.02 -8.88
C VAL A 177 -4.94 29.39 -7.52
N ARG A 178 -5.14 28.41 -6.64
CA ARG A 178 -5.65 28.66 -5.28
C ARG A 178 -4.75 29.60 -4.48
N TRP A 179 -3.44 29.40 -4.50
CA TRP A 179 -2.50 30.29 -3.81
C TRP A 179 -2.50 31.69 -4.40
N ALA A 180 -2.41 31.81 -5.72
CA ALA A 180 -2.41 33.09 -6.43
C ALA A 180 -3.69 33.90 -6.13
N VAL A 181 -4.84 33.24 -6.22
CA VAL A 181 -6.13 33.85 -5.91
C VAL A 181 -6.24 34.21 -4.43
N SER A 182 -5.72 33.37 -3.51
CA SER A 182 -5.74 33.69 -2.08
C SER A 182 -4.83 34.86 -1.73
N MET A 183 -3.64 34.97 -2.33
CA MET A 183 -2.75 36.12 -2.16
C MET A 183 -3.38 37.40 -2.70
N HIS A 184 -3.95 37.34 -3.90
CA HIS A 184 -4.67 38.47 -4.49
C HIS A 184 -5.84 38.89 -3.60
N PHE A 185 -6.65 37.94 -3.12
CA PHE A 185 -7.76 38.22 -2.21
C PHE A 185 -7.30 39.00 -0.97
N GLU A 186 -6.27 38.53 -0.28
CA GLU A 186 -5.87 39.16 0.98
C GLU A 186 -5.33 40.58 0.75
N GLN A 187 -4.67 40.84 -0.38
CA GLN A 187 -4.28 42.21 -0.77
C GLN A 187 -5.49 43.15 -0.90
N TRP A 188 -6.63 42.66 -1.41
CA TRP A 188 -7.87 43.43 -1.50
C TRP A 188 -8.61 43.53 -0.17
N ALA A 189 -8.56 42.48 0.64
CA ALA A 189 -9.19 42.46 1.96
C ALA A 189 -8.55 43.50 2.89
N GLN A 190 -7.23 43.73 2.77
CA GLN A 190 -6.52 44.83 3.45
C GLN A 190 -7.04 46.22 3.06
N LEU A 191 -7.66 46.36 1.88
CA LEU A 191 -8.33 47.59 1.42
C LEU A 191 -9.79 47.66 1.87
N GLY A 192 -10.24 46.77 2.75
CA GLY A 192 -11.63 46.69 3.23
C GLY A 192 -12.60 46.08 2.23
N GLN A 193 -12.12 45.44 1.16
CA GLN A 193 -12.96 44.85 0.12
C GLN A 193 -13.00 43.32 0.23
N PHE A 194 -14.17 42.77 0.58
CA PHE A 194 -14.39 41.33 0.70
C PHE A 194 -15.15 40.78 -0.50
N PRO A 195 -14.48 40.23 -1.52
CA PRO A 195 -15.18 39.66 -2.67
C PRO A 195 -16.00 38.43 -2.27
N TRP A 196 -17.27 38.43 -2.71
CA TRP A 196 -18.25 37.38 -2.46
C TRP A 196 -17.85 36.00 -3.02
N TRP A 197 -16.97 35.95 -4.03
CA TRP A 197 -16.58 34.72 -4.71
C TRP A 197 -15.59 33.84 -3.92
N ARG A 198 -15.00 34.34 -2.81
CA ARG A 198 -14.07 33.55 -1.98
C ARG A 198 -14.70 32.25 -1.48
N GLY A 199 -15.91 32.33 -0.93
CA GLY A 199 -16.62 31.17 -0.44
C GLY A 199 -16.87 30.15 -1.55
N ALA A 200 -17.14 30.61 -2.77
CA ALA A 200 -17.30 29.74 -3.93
C ALA A 200 -15.99 29.01 -4.27
N LEU A 201 -14.83 29.67 -4.16
CA LEU A 201 -13.53 29.06 -4.42
C LEU A 201 -13.17 27.96 -3.39
N VAL A 202 -13.42 28.23 -2.11
CA VAL A 202 -13.27 27.22 -1.03
C VAL A 202 -14.20 26.04 -1.25
N THR A 203 -15.43 26.32 -1.70
CA THR A 203 -16.44 25.31 -2.03
C THR A 203 -15.97 24.42 -3.19
N VAL A 204 -15.49 25.02 -4.28
CA VAL A 204 -14.94 24.28 -5.45
C VAL A 204 -13.75 23.42 -5.04
N ASN A 205 -12.86 23.91 -4.16
CA ASN A 205 -11.71 23.17 -3.66
C ASN A 205 -12.09 21.85 -3.00
N GLY A 206 -13.02 21.88 -2.05
CA GLY A 206 -13.49 20.68 -1.37
C GLY A 206 -14.22 19.73 -2.32
N LEU A 207 -15.06 20.27 -3.20
CA LEU A 207 -15.95 19.51 -4.05
C LEU A 207 -15.24 18.75 -5.19
N VAL A 208 -14.41 19.44 -5.96
CA VAL A 208 -13.98 18.88 -7.25
C VAL A 208 -12.97 17.75 -7.08
N PHE A 209 -12.05 17.86 -6.12
CA PHE A 209 -10.91 16.95 -6.02
C PHE A 209 -11.03 15.93 -4.88
N CYS A 210 -11.74 16.25 -3.80
CA CYS A 210 -11.83 15.39 -2.62
C CYS A 210 -13.17 14.64 -2.55
N THR A 211 -14.30 15.28 -2.88
CA THR A 211 -15.62 14.72 -2.60
C THR A 211 -15.92 13.43 -3.36
N ALA A 212 -15.54 13.31 -4.63
CA ALA A 212 -15.86 12.13 -5.44
C ALA A 212 -15.18 10.85 -4.90
N GLY A 213 -13.87 10.87 -4.65
CA GLY A 213 -13.15 9.71 -4.11
C GLY A 213 -13.45 9.46 -2.64
N LEU A 214 -13.75 10.49 -1.84
CA LEU A 214 -14.16 10.33 -0.44
C LEU A 214 -15.50 9.63 -0.36
N LEU A 215 -16.45 10.07 -1.20
CA LEU A 215 -17.75 9.43 -1.30
C LEU A 215 -17.62 7.98 -1.74
N GLU A 216 -16.82 7.71 -2.76
CA GLU A 216 -16.55 6.35 -3.21
C GLU A 216 -15.97 5.46 -2.10
N THR A 217 -14.98 5.97 -1.38
CA THR A 217 -14.33 5.27 -0.26
C THR A 217 -15.29 4.98 0.88
N TRP A 218 -16.09 5.97 1.30
CA TRP A 218 -17.03 5.81 2.40
C TRP A 218 -18.28 5.02 2.02
N ALA A 219 -18.75 5.15 0.78
CA ALA A 219 -19.83 4.32 0.25
C ALA A 219 -19.39 2.87 0.17
N GLU A 220 -18.17 2.58 -0.29
CA GLU A 220 -17.62 1.23 -0.26
C GLU A 220 -17.47 0.71 1.18
N SER A 221 -16.96 1.52 2.10
CA SER A 221 -16.85 1.13 3.52
C SER A 221 -18.21 0.84 4.17
N LEU A 222 -19.23 1.67 3.91
CA LEU A 222 -20.54 1.55 4.55
C LEU A 222 -21.47 0.55 3.86
N ALA A 223 -21.50 0.56 2.52
CA ALA A 223 -22.39 -0.28 1.73
C ALA A 223 -21.72 -1.54 1.17
N GLY A 224 -20.39 -1.61 1.13
CA GLY A 224 -19.69 -2.72 0.48
C GLY A 224 -19.77 -2.68 -1.06
N GLU A 225 -20.27 -1.58 -1.62
CA GLU A 225 -20.40 -1.38 -3.06
C GLU A 225 -19.93 0.03 -3.43
N ARG A 226 -19.38 0.14 -4.63
CA ARG A 226 -19.03 1.44 -5.22
C ARG A 226 -20.31 2.20 -5.59
N PRO A 227 -20.37 3.51 -5.36
CA PRO A 227 -21.51 4.32 -5.74
C PRO A 227 -21.65 4.36 -7.28
N THR A 228 -22.90 4.39 -7.75
CA THR A 228 -23.18 4.70 -9.16
C THR A 228 -22.90 6.18 -9.44
N TRP A 229 -22.75 6.53 -10.71
CA TRP A 229 -22.61 7.94 -11.12
C TRP A 229 -23.74 8.83 -10.58
N LEU A 230 -24.98 8.33 -10.59
CA LEU A 230 -26.14 9.04 -10.04
C LEU A 230 -25.99 9.31 -8.54
N THR A 231 -25.64 8.31 -7.74
CA THR A 231 -25.45 8.49 -6.30
C THR A 231 -24.27 9.43 -5.99
N ASN A 232 -23.23 9.42 -6.83
CA ASN A 232 -22.13 10.38 -6.73
C ASN A 232 -22.60 11.81 -7.01
N MET A 233 -23.39 12.03 -8.06
CA MET A 233 -23.95 13.35 -8.37
C MET A 233 -24.85 13.89 -7.26
N ILE A 234 -25.69 13.04 -6.66
CA ILE A 234 -26.53 13.43 -5.52
C ILE A 234 -25.66 13.84 -4.33
N GLY A 235 -24.64 13.05 -3.98
CA GLY A 235 -23.72 13.38 -2.89
C GLY A 235 -22.97 14.70 -3.14
N MET A 236 -22.50 14.93 -4.37
CA MET A 236 -21.89 16.19 -4.79
C MET A 236 -22.84 17.39 -4.66
N LEU A 237 -24.10 17.23 -5.08
CA LEU A 237 -25.10 18.28 -4.99
C LEU A 237 -25.45 18.63 -3.54
N LEU A 238 -25.54 17.64 -2.65
CA LEU A 238 -25.75 17.88 -1.22
C LEU A 238 -24.54 18.59 -0.61
N CYS A 239 -23.33 18.21 -0.99
CA CYS A 239 -22.12 18.90 -0.55
C CYS A 239 -22.07 20.36 -1.03
N LEU A 240 -22.53 20.65 -2.26
CA LEU A 240 -22.69 22.01 -2.77
C LEU A 240 -23.66 22.84 -1.93
N VAL A 241 -24.80 22.26 -1.54
CA VAL A 241 -25.80 22.93 -0.69
C VAL A 241 -25.22 23.26 0.69
N PHE A 242 -24.56 22.30 1.35
CA PHE A 242 -23.95 22.56 2.66
C PHE A 242 -22.81 23.57 2.58
N ALA A 243 -21.99 23.49 1.54
CA ALA A 243 -20.92 24.46 1.32
C ALA A 243 -21.49 25.86 1.07
N ALA A 244 -22.55 26.00 0.27
CA ALA A 244 -23.22 27.28 0.05
C ALA A 244 -23.78 27.89 1.34
N ILE A 245 -24.35 27.08 2.24
CA ILE A 245 -24.77 27.52 3.58
C ILE A 245 -23.56 28.02 4.37
N GLY A 246 -22.46 27.26 4.34
CA GLY A 246 -21.21 27.62 4.98
C GLY A 246 -20.60 28.92 4.46
N THR A 247 -20.64 29.20 3.15
CA THR A 247 -20.02 30.40 2.57
C THR A 247 -20.51 31.73 3.15
N ARG A 248 -21.68 31.74 3.81
CA ARG A 248 -22.20 32.92 4.53
C ARG A 248 -21.62 33.10 5.93
N ALA A 249 -21.01 32.06 6.49
CA ALA A 249 -20.28 32.16 7.73
C ALA A 249 -18.90 32.77 7.40
N HIS A 250 -18.61 33.97 7.94
CA HIS A 250 -17.31 34.63 7.84
C HIS A 250 -16.24 33.88 8.67
N VAL A 251 -16.03 32.60 8.36
CA VAL A 251 -15.17 31.69 9.10
C VAL A 251 -14.04 31.25 8.17
N ALA A 252 -12.89 30.89 8.75
CA ALA A 252 -11.75 30.35 8.02
C ALA A 252 -12.12 29.16 7.12
N ASP A 253 -11.31 28.90 6.09
CA ASP A 253 -11.55 27.89 5.07
C ASP A 253 -11.66 26.46 5.65
N TYR A 254 -11.04 26.21 6.81
CA TYR A 254 -10.96 24.90 7.44
C TYR A 254 -12.29 24.43 8.08
N PRO A 255 -12.96 25.20 8.96
CA PRO A 255 -14.31 24.87 9.44
C PRO A 255 -15.33 24.65 8.32
N LEU A 256 -15.28 25.44 7.24
CA LEU A 256 -16.15 25.27 6.08
C LEU A 256 -15.92 23.94 5.37
N SER A 257 -14.66 23.56 5.21
CA SER A 257 -14.27 22.26 4.65
C SER A 257 -14.75 21.10 5.54
N LEU A 258 -14.59 21.21 6.87
CA LEU A 258 -15.10 20.21 7.81
C LEU A 258 -16.62 20.05 7.76
N MET A 259 -17.37 21.15 7.67
CA MET A 259 -18.83 21.10 7.54
C MET A 259 -19.27 20.43 6.23
N GLY A 260 -18.61 20.74 5.12
CA GLY A 260 -18.87 20.08 3.82
C GLY A 260 -18.59 18.58 3.87
N VAL A 261 -17.45 18.19 4.43
CA VAL A 261 -17.03 16.79 4.64
C VAL A 261 -18.03 16.05 5.57
N ALA A 262 -18.46 16.68 6.65
CA ALA A 262 -19.46 16.11 7.56
C ALA A 262 -20.82 15.93 6.88
N GLY A 263 -21.29 16.94 6.12
CA GLY A 263 -22.53 16.85 5.35
C GLY A 263 -22.48 15.73 4.30
N LEU A 264 -21.35 15.59 3.60
CA LEU A 264 -21.12 14.50 2.65
C LEU A 264 -21.20 13.12 3.33
N PHE A 265 -20.53 12.99 4.48
CA PHE A 265 -20.48 11.75 5.24
C PHE A 265 -21.86 11.31 5.74
N ILE A 266 -22.67 12.26 6.22
CA ILE A 266 -24.00 12.00 6.79
C ILE A 266 -25.00 11.65 5.70
N ALA A 267 -24.91 12.26 4.51
CA ALA A 267 -25.95 12.11 3.51
C ALA A 267 -25.71 10.97 2.53
N ALA A 268 -24.52 10.91 1.94
CA ALA A 268 -24.33 10.16 0.70
C ALA A 268 -24.00 8.67 0.92
N PRO A 269 -23.09 8.27 1.83
CA PRO A 269 -22.90 6.86 2.17
C PRO A 269 -24.18 6.18 2.69
N PRO A 270 -24.97 6.78 3.62
CA PRO A 270 -26.22 6.18 4.07
C PRO A 270 -27.24 6.02 2.93
N LEU A 271 -27.34 7.01 2.03
CA LEU A 271 -28.17 6.89 0.84
C LEU A 271 -27.78 5.67 0.00
N VAL A 272 -26.48 5.49 -0.31
CA VAL A 272 -25.98 4.31 -1.03
C VAL A 272 -26.28 3.03 -0.27
N TYR A 273 -26.11 3.02 1.05
CA TYR A 273 -26.47 1.89 1.88
C TYR A 273 -27.95 1.51 1.72
N TYR A 274 -28.87 2.47 1.83
CA TYR A 274 -30.30 2.16 1.71
C TYR A 274 -30.69 1.70 0.30
N LEU A 275 -30.14 2.31 -0.75
CA LEU A 275 -30.41 1.95 -2.15
C LEU A 275 -29.89 0.55 -2.53
N THR A 276 -28.83 0.07 -1.87
CA THR A 276 -28.19 -1.22 -2.18
C THR A 276 -28.60 -2.34 -1.22
N ARG A 277 -29.40 -2.05 -0.20
CA ARG A 277 -29.71 -3.00 0.89
C ARG A 277 -30.35 -4.29 0.40
N ALA A 278 -31.20 -4.22 -0.62
CA ALA A 278 -31.88 -5.40 -1.17
C ALA A 278 -30.90 -6.44 -1.75
N ARG A 279 -29.70 -6.03 -2.18
CA ARG A 279 -28.68 -6.93 -2.75
C ARG A 279 -27.80 -7.62 -1.71
N HIS A 280 -27.80 -7.13 -0.47
CA HIS A 280 -26.94 -7.64 0.62
C HIS A 280 -27.76 -8.04 1.83
N THR A 281 -28.44 -9.18 1.75
CA THR A 281 -29.37 -9.65 2.79
C THR A 281 -28.70 -9.91 4.15
N GLN A 282 -27.41 -10.26 4.16
CA GLN A 282 -26.64 -10.54 5.38
C GLN A 282 -26.01 -9.28 6.01
N ARG A 283 -25.98 -8.15 5.27
CA ARG A 283 -25.35 -6.90 5.72
C ARG A 283 -26.08 -6.31 6.92
N ARG A 284 -25.30 -5.82 7.89
CA ARG A 284 -25.83 -5.13 9.07
C ARG A 284 -25.28 -3.71 9.15
N LEU A 285 -26.16 -2.73 9.36
CA LEU A 285 -25.80 -1.32 9.38
C LEU A 285 -24.75 -1.01 10.46
N VAL A 286 -24.93 -1.53 11.68
CA VAL A 286 -24.06 -1.19 12.81
C VAL A 286 -22.60 -1.63 12.56
N PRO A 287 -22.29 -2.89 12.18
CA PRO A 287 -20.93 -3.28 11.81
C PRO A 287 -20.31 -2.41 10.71
N CYS A 288 -21.05 -2.13 9.63
CA CYS A 288 -20.55 -1.26 8.55
C CYS A 288 -20.29 0.16 9.04
N MET A 289 -21.21 0.73 9.83
CA MET A 289 -21.05 2.08 10.39
C MET A 289 -19.85 2.16 11.33
N VAL A 290 -19.64 1.15 12.18
CA VAL A 290 -18.48 1.07 13.05
C VAL A 290 -17.19 1.01 12.24
N TRP A 291 -17.13 0.23 11.15
CA TRP A 291 -15.98 0.18 10.25
C TRP A 291 -15.72 1.53 9.56
N THR A 292 -16.77 2.17 9.03
CA THR A 292 -16.66 3.48 8.40
C THR A 292 -16.24 4.57 9.38
N CYS A 293 -16.78 4.59 10.61
CA CYS A 293 -16.33 5.49 11.66
C CYS A 293 -14.87 5.22 12.06
N ALA A 294 -14.48 3.95 12.15
CA ALA A 294 -13.11 3.53 12.38
C ALA A 294 -12.17 4.07 11.29
N GLN A 295 -12.56 4.00 10.01
CA GLN A 295 -11.79 4.57 8.91
C GLN A 295 -11.61 6.10 9.06
N VAL A 296 -12.70 6.82 9.30
CA VAL A 296 -12.67 8.29 9.47
C VAL A 296 -11.82 8.70 10.67
N LEU A 297 -12.04 8.07 11.83
CA LEU A 297 -11.26 8.32 13.04
C LEU A 297 -9.79 7.94 12.86
N GLY A 298 -9.50 6.88 12.10
CA GLY A 298 -8.15 6.50 11.74
C GLY A 298 -7.46 7.61 10.94
N THR A 299 -8.06 8.08 9.85
CA THR A 299 -7.47 9.14 9.02
C THR A 299 -7.36 10.48 9.75
N ILE A 300 -8.44 10.95 10.39
CA ILE A 300 -8.43 12.24 11.12
C ILE A 300 -7.49 12.16 12.33
N GLY A 301 -7.58 11.08 13.12
CA GLY A 301 -6.73 10.89 14.29
C GLY A 301 -5.25 10.86 13.91
N MET A 302 -4.89 10.21 12.80
CA MET A 302 -3.52 10.24 12.27
C MET A 302 -3.07 11.65 11.92
N SER A 303 -3.92 12.46 11.27
CA SER A 303 -3.62 13.86 10.99
C SER A 303 -3.39 14.67 12.27
N MET A 304 -4.22 14.47 13.30
CA MET A 304 -4.08 15.14 14.61
C MET A 304 -2.79 14.75 15.35
N PHE A 305 -2.42 13.46 15.35
CA PHE A 305 -1.16 13.01 15.94
C PHE A 305 0.04 13.64 15.21
N GLN A 306 0.01 13.69 13.87
CA GLN A 306 1.07 14.32 13.10
C GLN A 306 1.13 15.83 13.33
N ALA A 307 -0.02 16.52 13.43
CA ALA A 307 -0.07 17.93 13.82
C ALA A 307 0.61 18.18 15.17
N SER A 308 0.38 17.29 16.14
CA SER A 308 1.00 17.38 17.47
C SER A 308 2.52 17.22 17.41
N VAL A 309 3.02 16.33 16.54
CA VAL A 309 4.47 16.17 16.29
C VAL A 309 5.07 17.44 15.69
N VAL A 310 4.40 18.04 14.69
CA VAL A 310 4.83 19.31 14.07
C VAL A 310 4.91 20.43 15.12
N VAL A 311 3.87 20.58 15.94
CA VAL A 311 3.84 21.59 17.03
C VAL A 311 4.99 21.38 18.00
N PHE A 312 5.21 20.16 18.47
CA PHE A 312 6.29 19.87 19.42
C PHE A 312 7.66 20.14 18.83
N TYR A 313 7.88 19.82 17.55
CA TYR A 313 9.13 20.15 16.88
C TYR A 313 9.38 21.64 16.78
N MET A 314 8.36 22.44 16.44
CA MET A 314 8.49 23.90 16.40
C MET A 314 8.81 24.46 17.79
N LEU A 315 8.23 23.91 18.86
CA LEU A 315 8.57 24.28 20.23
C LEU A 315 10.04 23.95 20.57
N LEU A 316 10.58 22.81 20.13
CA LEU A 316 12.00 22.50 20.32
C LEU A 316 12.91 23.50 19.60
N LEU A 317 12.57 23.87 18.36
CA LEU A 317 13.32 24.88 17.60
C LEU A 317 13.25 26.27 18.26
N ALA A 318 12.06 26.67 18.74
CA ALA A 318 11.88 27.95 19.43
C ALA A 318 12.69 28.05 20.74
N ASN A 319 13.06 26.92 21.34
CA ASN A 319 13.92 26.85 22.52
C ASN A 319 15.40 26.58 22.18
N ASP A 320 15.82 26.82 20.93
CA ASP A 320 17.17 26.57 20.42
C ASP A 320 17.67 25.11 20.55
N GLN A 321 16.76 24.14 20.69
CA GLN A 321 17.09 22.72 20.85
C GLN A 321 17.17 21.99 19.50
N ALA A 322 17.92 22.55 18.54
CA ALA A 322 18.02 22.03 17.17
C ALA A 322 18.46 20.56 17.10
N SER A 323 19.39 20.14 17.95
CA SER A 323 19.88 18.75 18.02
C SER A 323 18.78 17.78 18.48
N ALA A 324 17.99 18.17 19.49
CA ALA A 324 16.87 17.36 19.97
C ALA A 324 15.77 17.29 18.89
N ALA A 325 15.48 18.42 18.24
CA ALA A 325 14.52 18.50 17.15
C ALA A 325 14.89 17.60 15.96
N ALA A 326 16.18 17.54 15.60
CA ALA A 326 16.70 16.71 14.52
C ALA A 326 16.52 15.20 14.76
N VAL A 327 16.56 14.75 16.02
CA VAL A 327 16.30 13.35 16.39
C VAL A 327 14.82 13.08 16.60
N PHE A 328 14.11 14.01 17.26
CA PHE A 328 12.71 13.86 17.61
C PHE A 328 11.81 13.67 16.38
N MET A 329 11.96 14.53 15.36
CA MET A 329 11.10 14.53 14.17
C MET A 329 11.05 13.18 13.44
N PRO A 330 12.17 12.58 13.00
CA PRO A 330 12.13 11.30 12.32
C PRO A 330 11.63 10.16 13.22
N VAL A 331 11.99 10.15 14.51
CA VAL A 331 11.54 9.12 15.47
C VAL A 331 10.04 9.20 15.70
N ALA A 332 9.52 10.38 16.03
CA ALA A 332 8.11 10.57 16.36
C ALA A 332 7.21 10.28 15.16
N THR A 333 7.56 10.79 13.96
CA THR A 333 6.77 10.52 12.75
C THR A 333 6.78 9.04 12.36
N ALA A 334 7.93 8.36 12.46
CA ALA A 334 8.02 6.91 12.21
C ALA A 334 7.22 6.08 13.22
N MET A 335 7.21 6.48 14.50
CA MET A 335 6.40 5.84 15.54
C MET A 335 4.91 6.01 15.27
N VAL A 336 4.46 7.23 14.97
CA VAL A 336 3.06 7.52 14.65
C VAL A 336 2.63 6.76 13.40
N GLU A 337 3.43 6.78 12.32
CA GLU A 337 3.17 6.02 11.09
C GLU A 337 3.03 4.51 11.37
N THR A 338 4.00 3.92 12.07
CA THR A 338 3.99 2.49 12.41
C THR A 338 2.78 2.13 13.28
N GLY A 339 2.45 2.98 14.26
CA GLY A 339 1.26 2.84 15.08
C GLY A 339 -0.03 2.91 14.26
N GLY A 340 -0.12 3.84 13.31
CA GLY A 340 -1.26 3.99 12.40
C GLY A 340 -1.48 2.76 11.52
N VAL A 341 -0.41 2.19 10.97
CA VAL A 341 -0.46 0.95 10.18
C VAL A 341 -0.91 -0.23 11.04
N LEU A 342 -0.37 -0.35 12.26
CA LEU A 342 -0.76 -1.42 13.18
C LEU A 342 -2.23 -1.29 13.61
N CYS A 343 -2.68 -0.09 13.96
CA CYS A 343 -4.08 0.19 14.29
C CYS A 343 -5.00 -0.15 13.12
N THR A 344 -4.64 0.24 11.89
CA THR A 344 -5.39 -0.09 10.67
C THR A 344 -5.54 -1.60 10.49
N LYS A 345 -4.44 -2.36 10.64
CA LYS A 345 -4.47 -3.84 10.61
C LYS A 345 -5.44 -4.40 11.66
N LEU A 346 -5.31 -3.97 12.92
CA LEU A 346 -6.12 -4.49 14.02
C LEU A 346 -7.60 -4.14 13.84
N MET A 347 -7.90 -2.94 13.35
CA MET A 347 -9.26 -2.50 13.05
C MET A 347 -9.86 -3.34 11.94
N TYR A 348 -9.13 -3.60 10.86
CA TYR A 348 -9.58 -4.45 9.76
C TYR A 348 -9.85 -5.89 10.22
N GLU A 349 -8.93 -6.49 10.98
CA GLU A 349 -9.10 -7.86 11.50
C GLU A 349 -10.35 -7.97 12.40
N ARG A 350 -10.56 -6.99 13.29
CA ARG A 350 -11.65 -7.01 14.28
C ARG A 350 -13.00 -6.53 13.77
N LEU A 351 -13.03 -5.66 12.76
CA LEU A 351 -14.25 -5.02 12.29
C LEU A 351 -14.72 -5.55 10.94
N VAL A 352 -13.79 -6.02 10.10
CA VAL A 352 -14.10 -6.56 8.76
C VAL A 352 -13.96 -8.08 8.75
N LEU A 353 -12.75 -8.62 8.94
CA LEU A 353 -12.50 -10.07 8.78
C LEU A 353 -13.37 -10.93 9.70
N THR A 354 -13.36 -10.64 11.00
CA THR A 354 -14.15 -11.39 11.99
C THR A 354 -15.66 -11.19 11.85
N LYS A 355 -16.10 -10.19 11.07
CA LYS A 355 -17.52 -9.85 10.86
C LYS A 355 -17.92 -9.93 9.38
N ARG A 356 -17.18 -10.67 8.54
CA ARG A 356 -17.34 -10.65 7.08
C ARG A 356 -18.77 -10.87 6.55
N PRO A 357 -19.64 -11.73 7.12
CA PRO A 357 -21.02 -11.81 6.63
C PRO A 357 -21.83 -10.52 6.88
N ALA A 358 -21.47 -9.75 7.90
CA ALA A 358 -22.15 -8.50 8.26
C ALA A 358 -21.57 -7.25 7.56
N VAL A 359 -20.32 -7.32 7.10
CA VAL A 359 -19.59 -6.25 6.40
C VAL A 359 -19.18 -6.78 5.02
N PRO A 360 -20.09 -6.77 4.02
CA PRO A 360 -19.79 -7.22 2.68
C PRO A 360 -18.94 -6.20 1.92
N GLY A 361 -18.44 -6.59 0.75
CA GLY A 361 -17.69 -5.70 -0.14
C GLY A 361 -16.18 -5.86 -0.04
N ASP A 362 -15.47 -5.23 -0.96
CA ASP A 362 -14.04 -5.41 -1.19
C ASP A 362 -13.20 -4.35 -0.46
N MET A 363 -13.22 -4.42 0.87
CA MET A 363 -12.55 -3.42 1.73
C MET A 363 -11.02 -3.32 1.50
N SER A 364 -10.42 -4.34 0.90
CA SER A 364 -9.01 -4.40 0.48
C SER A 364 -8.69 -3.57 -0.76
N TYR A 365 -9.70 -3.15 -1.54
CA TYR A 365 -9.48 -2.45 -2.80
C TYR A 365 -9.26 -0.95 -2.63
N ILE A 366 -10.12 -0.23 -1.91
CA ILE A 366 -9.97 1.23 -1.73
C ILE A 366 -9.75 1.58 -0.26
N ALA A 367 -10.64 1.12 0.63
CA ALA A 367 -10.67 1.58 2.02
C ALA A 367 -9.36 1.32 2.79
N MET A 368 -8.80 0.11 2.66
CA MET A 368 -7.54 -0.26 3.31
C MET A 368 -6.32 0.51 2.75
N PRO A 369 -6.07 0.53 1.42
CA PRO A 369 -5.03 1.38 0.85
C PRO A 369 -5.13 2.84 1.27
N TYR A 370 -6.34 3.39 1.40
CA TYR A 370 -6.58 4.74 1.88
C TYR A 370 -6.11 4.99 3.32
N MET A 371 -6.40 4.08 4.24
CA MET A 371 -5.93 4.23 5.63
C MET A 371 -4.41 4.12 5.71
N LEU A 372 -3.82 3.17 4.97
CA LEU A 372 -2.37 2.95 4.94
C LEU A 372 -1.63 4.14 4.29
N ILE A 373 -2.13 4.67 3.17
CA ILE A 373 -1.53 5.82 2.49
C ILE A 373 -1.63 7.07 3.36
N SER A 374 -2.74 7.32 4.05
CA SER A 374 -2.89 8.47 4.94
C SER A 374 -1.86 8.45 6.05
N ALA A 375 -1.59 7.29 6.67
CA ALA A 375 -0.60 7.18 7.72
C ALA A 375 0.80 7.62 7.27
N HIS A 376 1.22 7.16 6.09
CA HIS A 376 2.53 7.51 5.53
C HIS A 376 2.58 8.93 4.97
N ALA A 377 1.61 9.29 4.11
CA ALA A 377 1.60 10.60 3.45
C ALA A 377 1.52 11.75 4.46
N PHE A 378 0.80 11.59 5.57
CA PHE A 378 0.75 12.61 6.63
C PHE A 378 2.05 12.66 7.44
N ALA A 379 2.70 11.52 7.71
CA ALA A 379 4.01 11.48 8.36
C ALA A 379 5.08 12.19 7.51
N GLU A 380 5.04 11.95 6.21
CA GLU A 380 5.95 12.56 5.25
C GLU A 380 5.67 14.05 5.03
N ALA A 381 4.39 14.47 5.04
CA ALA A 381 4.00 15.87 5.04
C ALA A 381 4.49 16.59 6.31
N ALA A 382 4.30 15.99 7.49
CA ALA A 382 4.75 16.55 8.76
C ALA A 382 6.27 16.77 8.78
N ARG A 383 7.05 15.79 8.31
CA ARG A 383 8.51 15.92 8.21
C ARG A 383 8.94 17.03 7.26
N LEU A 384 8.42 17.03 6.03
CA LEU A 384 8.79 18.04 5.03
C LEU A 384 8.43 19.44 5.51
N ILE A 385 7.21 19.65 6.00
CA ILE A 385 6.77 20.98 6.42
C ILE A 385 7.55 21.46 7.64
N SER A 386 7.85 20.59 8.60
CA SER A 386 8.64 20.97 9.78
C SER A 386 10.07 21.37 9.40
N VAL A 387 10.72 20.60 8.51
CA VAL A 387 12.05 20.94 8.00
C VAL A 387 12.00 22.23 7.18
N PHE A 388 11.02 22.36 6.29
CA PHE A 388 10.83 23.55 5.46
C PHE A 388 10.58 24.79 6.30
N ALA A 389 9.66 24.74 7.26
CA ALA A 389 9.36 25.85 8.16
C ALA A 389 10.57 26.22 9.03
N GLY A 390 11.33 25.24 9.53
CA GLY A 390 12.60 25.48 10.23
C GLY A 390 13.66 26.17 9.35
N ALA A 391 13.73 25.80 8.07
CA ALA A 391 14.63 26.45 7.10
C ALA A 391 14.20 27.89 6.79
N VAL A 392 12.89 28.11 6.63
CA VAL A 392 12.31 29.45 6.39
C VAL A 392 12.55 30.38 7.58
N THR A 393 12.25 29.92 8.80
CA THR A 393 12.36 30.73 10.03
C THR A 393 13.82 31.03 10.41
N SER A 394 14.71 30.04 10.33
CA SER A 394 16.09 30.21 10.77
C SER A 394 17.03 30.79 9.71
N GLY A 395 16.73 30.58 8.42
CA GLY A 395 17.64 30.84 7.30
C GLY A 395 18.90 29.95 7.31
N ARG A 396 19.03 29.00 8.26
CA ARG A 396 20.21 28.15 8.46
C ARG A 396 20.00 26.76 7.85
N PHE A 397 21.10 26.06 7.60
CA PHE A 397 21.13 24.69 7.06
C PHE A 397 21.14 23.60 8.16
N SER A 398 20.70 23.92 9.37
CA SER A 398 20.67 22.97 10.50
C SER A 398 19.77 21.76 10.26
N TRP A 399 18.83 21.88 9.32
CA TRP A 399 17.94 20.80 8.91
C TRP A 399 18.63 19.62 8.20
N LEU A 400 19.87 19.79 7.71
CA LEU A 400 20.60 18.73 7.00
C LEU A 400 20.77 17.46 7.86
N GLY A 401 21.02 17.62 9.16
CA GLY A 401 21.14 16.48 10.08
C GLY A 401 19.84 15.69 10.21
N SER A 402 18.72 16.40 10.35
CA SER A 402 17.37 15.79 10.36
C SER A 402 17.08 15.05 9.05
N ALA A 403 17.41 15.66 7.91
CA ALA A 403 17.21 15.07 6.59
C ALA A 403 18.04 13.79 6.38
N ALA A 404 19.32 13.80 6.78
CA ALA A 404 20.19 12.63 6.67
C ALA A 404 19.74 11.49 7.60
N LEU A 405 19.39 11.79 8.86
CA LEU A 405 18.86 10.80 9.79
C LEU A 405 17.53 10.22 9.30
N THR A 406 16.66 11.07 8.75
CA THR A 406 15.39 10.69 8.15
C THR A 406 15.59 9.70 7.01
N LEU A 407 16.53 9.98 6.09
CA LEU A 407 16.87 9.08 4.99
C LEU A 407 17.30 7.70 5.51
N VAL A 408 18.23 7.67 6.48
CA VAL A 408 18.73 6.41 7.05
C VAL A 408 17.59 5.64 7.70
N MET A 409 16.78 6.30 8.52
CA MET A 409 15.65 5.67 9.19
C MET A 409 14.58 5.16 8.22
N ASN A 410 14.28 5.92 7.18
CA ASN A 410 13.33 5.53 6.16
C ASN A 410 13.81 4.29 5.39
N ILE A 411 15.08 4.29 4.95
CA ILE A 411 15.71 3.12 4.33
C ILE A 411 15.66 1.92 5.28
N CYS A 412 16.08 2.06 6.54
CA CYS A 412 16.00 0.98 7.52
C CYS A 412 14.56 0.47 7.70
N THR A 413 13.57 1.35 7.71
CA THR A 413 12.16 0.99 7.88
C THR A 413 11.61 0.25 6.66
N ARG A 414 11.89 0.74 5.44
CA ARG A 414 11.46 0.10 4.17
C ARG A 414 12.15 -1.23 3.91
N LEU A 415 13.39 -1.40 4.35
CA LEU A 415 14.10 -2.68 4.32
C LEU A 415 13.68 -3.63 5.47
N GLY A 416 12.84 -3.16 6.39
CA GLY A 416 12.28 -3.91 7.51
C GLY A 416 13.18 -4.01 8.75
N TRP A 417 14.36 -3.40 8.75
CA TRP A 417 15.32 -3.42 9.86
C TRP A 417 14.74 -2.86 11.15
N THR A 418 14.00 -1.75 11.06
CA THR A 418 13.35 -1.14 12.23
C THR A 418 12.35 -2.10 12.88
N LYS A 419 11.53 -2.79 12.08
CA LYS A 419 10.56 -3.78 12.56
C LYS A 419 11.26 -5.01 13.16
N TYR A 420 12.32 -5.48 12.51
CA TYR A 420 13.13 -6.59 13.02
C TYR A 420 13.72 -6.28 14.40
N LEU A 421 14.38 -5.12 14.54
CA LEU A 421 14.96 -4.70 15.82
C LEU A 421 13.88 -4.51 16.88
N ALA A 422 12.77 -3.84 16.54
CA ALA A 422 11.65 -3.66 17.45
C ALA A 422 11.04 -5.00 17.89
N TYR A 423 10.91 -5.98 16.99
CA TYR A 423 10.48 -7.34 17.34
C TYR A 423 11.46 -8.01 18.31
N ARG A 424 12.77 -7.95 18.05
CA ARG A 424 13.77 -8.58 18.93
C ARG A 424 13.76 -7.98 20.33
N VAL A 425 13.63 -6.66 20.44
CA VAL A 425 13.53 -5.95 21.73
C VAL A 425 12.21 -6.28 22.42
N LEU A 426 11.07 -6.16 21.73
CA LEU A 426 9.76 -6.47 22.33
C LEU A 426 9.61 -7.93 22.70
N LYS A 427 10.26 -8.87 22.00
CA LYS A 427 10.21 -10.28 22.34
C LYS A 427 10.77 -10.55 23.74
N LEU A 428 11.78 -9.79 24.15
CA LEU A 428 12.37 -9.89 25.49
C LEU A 428 11.39 -9.43 26.58
N ALA A 429 10.55 -8.43 26.29
CA ALA A 429 9.61 -7.86 27.25
C ALA A 429 8.22 -8.52 27.22
N SER A 430 7.68 -8.79 26.03
CA SER A 430 6.34 -9.30 25.80
C SER A 430 6.25 -10.02 24.43
N PRO A 431 6.34 -11.36 24.40
CA PRO A 431 6.20 -12.14 23.18
C PRO A 431 4.87 -11.87 22.44
N ARG A 432 3.78 -11.62 23.17
CA ARG A 432 2.46 -11.31 22.59
C ARG A 432 2.43 -9.95 21.86
N MET A 433 3.20 -8.97 22.32
CA MET A 433 3.30 -7.70 21.61
C MET A 433 4.23 -7.83 20.40
N ALA A 434 5.31 -8.59 20.54
CA ALA A 434 6.22 -8.88 19.43
C ALA A 434 5.49 -9.53 18.24
N THR A 435 4.55 -10.45 18.47
CA THR A 435 3.76 -11.06 17.38
C THR A 435 2.96 -10.06 16.57
N ASN A 436 2.58 -8.91 17.14
CA ASN A 436 1.87 -7.87 16.39
C ASN A 436 2.78 -7.10 15.41
N LEU A 437 4.10 -7.11 15.65
CA LEU A 437 5.12 -6.53 14.78
C LEU A 437 5.60 -7.50 13.68
N LEU A 438 5.06 -8.72 13.65
CA LEU A 438 5.38 -9.64 12.57
C LEU A 438 5.03 -8.99 11.23
N PRO A 439 5.91 -9.15 10.23
CA PRO A 439 5.64 -8.61 8.92
C PRO A 439 4.36 -9.25 8.36
N THR A 440 3.47 -8.43 7.81
CA THR A 440 2.14 -8.81 7.31
C THR A 440 1.95 -8.42 5.85
N GLY A 441 0.88 -8.96 5.24
CA GLY A 441 0.41 -8.52 3.93
C GLY A 441 0.17 -7.00 3.90
N TRP A 442 -0.46 -6.46 4.95
CA TRP A 442 -0.71 -5.02 5.11
C TRP A 442 0.56 -4.19 5.26
N ALA A 443 1.54 -4.69 6.01
CA ALA A 443 2.83 -4.01 6.14
C ALA A 443 3.56 -3.90 4.80
N LYS A 444 3.42 -4.89 3.92
CA LYS A 444 3.98 -4.84 2.56
C LYS A 444 3.18 -4.00 1.60
N LEU A 445 1.85 -4.07 1.67
CA LEU A 445 0.99 -3.17 0.91
C LEU A 445 1.33 -1.72 1.26
N HIS A 446 1.51 -1.44 2.55
CA HIS A 446 2.01 -0.16 3.02
C HIS A 446 3.37 0.19 2.41
N ASP A 447 4.37 -0.68 2.51
CA ASP A 447 5.71 -0.43 1.91
C ASP A 447 5.65 -0.18 0.39
N GLU A 448 4.71 -0.82 -0.31
CA GLU A 448 4.47 -0.61 -1.75
C GLU A 448 3.87 0.77 -2.02
N VAL A 449 2.82 1.14 -1.29
CA VAL A 449 2.15 2.43 -1.53
C VAL A 449 3.01 3.63 -1.13
N LYS A 450 4.03 3.44 -0.27
CA LYS A 450 5.01 4.49 0.08
C LYS A 450 5.74 5.07 -1.12
N ILE A 451 6.09 4.22 -2.07
CA ILE A 451 6.82 4.62 -3.29
C ILE A 451 6.04 5.69 -4.05
N TYR A 452 4.72 5.65 -3.99
CA TYR A 452 3.86 6.65 -4.61
C TYR A 452 3.64 7.86 -3.69
N ALA A 453 3.30 7.62 -2.42
CA ALA A 453 2.94 8.70 -1.49
C ALA A 453 4.10 9.61 -1.07
N GLY A 454 5.35 9.15 -1.13
CA GLY A 454 6.52 9.96 -0.77
C GLY A 454 6.61 11.30 -1.51
N TYR A 455 6.01 11.36 -2.71
CA TYR A 455 6.02 12.55 -3.56
C TYR A 455 4.84 13.50 -3.31
N PHE A 456 3.78 13.03 -2.67
CA PHE A 456 2.51 13.75 -2.52
C PHE A 456 2.70 15.07 -1.77
N ARG A 457 3.52 15.03 -0.72
CA ARG A 457 3.85 16.16 0.14
C ARG A 457 4.48 17.36 -0.58
N PHE A 458 5.12 17.17 -1.73
CA PHE A 458 5.83 18.25 -2.42
C PHE A 458 4.90 19.15 -3.23
N VAL A 459 3.68 18.69 -3.54
CA VAL A 459 2.73 19.48 -4.35
C VAL A 459 2.45 20.83 -3.70
N VAL A 460 2.15 20.87 -2.40
CA VAL A 460 1.76 22.13 -1.73
C VAL A 460 2.91 23.14 -1.62
N PRO A 461 4.12 22.79 -1.15
CA PRO A 461 5.22 23.75 -1.10
C PRO A 461 5.66 24.24 -2.48
N LEU A 462 5.71 23.36 -3.49
CA LEU A 462 6.12 23.76 -4.85
C LEU A 462 5.09 24.70 -5.50
N THR A 463 3.81 24.45 -5.28
CA THR A 463 2.74 25.33 -5.80
C THR A 463 2.70 26.67 -5.10
N LEU A 464 3.02 26.73 -3.81
CA LEU A 464 3.22 27.98 -3.08
C LEU A 464 4.39 28.78 -3.68
N VAL A 465 5.55 28.14 -3.90
CA VAL A 465 6.72 28.79 -4.51
C VAL A 465 6.37 29.33 -5.90
N ALA A 466 5.71 28.53 -6.74
CA ALA A 466 5.29 28.94 -8.06
C ALA A 466 4.29 30.12 -8.02
N ALA A 467 3.30 30.07 -7.13
CA ALA A 467 2.32 31.15 -6.98
C ALA A 467 2.97 32.46 -6.52
N ARG A 468 3.90 32.40 -5.55
CA ARG A 468 4.66 33.59 -5.11
C ARG A 468 5.50 34.18 -6.24
N GLY A 469 6.18 33.34 -7.02
CA GLY A 469 6.94 33.78 -8.19
C GLY A 469 6.06 34.46 -9.25
N ILE A 470 4.84 33.95 -9.48
CA ILE A 470 3.86 34.55 -10.40
C ILE A 470 3.34 35.89 -9.87
N ILE A 471 2.97 35.96 -8.59
CA ILE A 471 2.30 37.14 -8.01
C ILE A 471 3.27 38.29 -7.75
N TYR A 472 4.47 38.00 -7.24
CA TYR A 472 5.43 39.05 -6.91
C TYR A 472 6.39 39.39 -8.04
N GLY A 473 6.53 38.51 -9.04
CA GLY A 473 7.43 38.72 -10.18
C GLY A 473 8.92 38.77 -9.80
N ASP A 474 9.25 38.37 -8.57
CA ASP A 474 10.60 38.37 -8.03
C ASP A 474 11.15 36.93 -8.01
N ILE A 475 12.35 36.73 -8.54
CA ILE A 475 13.05 35.43 -8.58
C ILE A 475 14.23 35.43 -7.60
N VAL A 476 14.48 36.55 -6.91
CA VAL A 476 15.52 36.63 -5.89
C VAL A 476 15.19 35.63 -4.77
N LEU A 477 16.22 34.90 -4.33
CA LEU A 477 16.07 33.84 -3.34
C LEU A 477 15.90 34.35 -1.92
N GLU A 478 16.20 35.62 -1.65
CA GLU A 478 16.16 36.24 -0.33
C GLU A 478 15.15 37.40 -0.31
N GLY A 479 14.45 37.54 0.82
CA GLY A 479 13.55 38.66 1.08
C GLY A 479 12.08 38.27 1.26
N PRO A 480 11.24 39.22 1.72
CA PRO A 480 9.85 38.93 2.11
C PRO A 480 8.96 38.50 0.93
N LYS A 481 9.36 38.83 -0.30
CA LYS A 481 8.68 38.45 -1.55
C LYS A 481 9.36 37.32 -2.31
N ALA A 482 10.48 36.79 -1.80
CA ALA A 482 11.17 35.67 -2.42
C ALA A 482 10.21 34.48 -2.61
N PRO A 483 10.22 33.79 -3.76
CA PRO A 483 9.33 32.67 -4.03
C PRO A 483 9.45 31.56 -2.98
N ALA A 484 10.69 31.28 -2.55
CA ALA A 484 11.01 30.26 -1.57
C ALA A 484 11.43 30.84 -0.21
N PHE A 485 11.09 32.10 0.07
CA PHE A 485 11.40 32.86 1.30
C PHE A 485 12.90 33.14 1.55
N ASN A 486 13.76 32.12 1.47
CA ASN A 486 15.21 32.24 1.59
C ASN A 486 15.94 31.09 0.85
N THR A 487 17.27 31.20 0.72
CA THR A 487 18.10 30.19 0.05
C THR A 487 18.05 28.83 0.76
N SER A 488 17.99 28.81 2.09
CA SER A 488 17.95 27.57 2.88
C SER A 488 16.69 26.74 2.58
N ALA A 489 15.53 27.40 2.54
CA ALA A 489 14.25 26.78 2.24
C ALA A 489 14.17 26.28 0.78
N ALA A 490 14.72 27.04 -0.19
CA ALA A 490 14.85 26.59 -1.57
C ALA A 490 15.71 25.30 -1.66
N CYS A 491 16.86 25.29 -0.99
CA CYS A 491 17.73 24.12 -0.93
C CYS A 491 17.05 22.93 -0.24
N ALA A 492 16.31 23.17 0.84
CA ALA A 492 15.60 22.12 1.56
C ALA A 492 14.61 21.37 0.66
N LEU A 493 13.81 22.07 -0.15
CA LEU A 493 12.87 21.42 -1.07
C LEU A 493 13.59 20.55 -2.11
N VAL A 494 14.66 21.06 -2.73
CA VAL A 494 15.41 20.34 -3.77
C VAL A 494 16.13 19.13 -3.18
N VAL A 495 16.83 19.30 -2.06
CA VAL A 495 17.58 18.23 -1.40
C VAL A 495 16.62 17.15 -0.89
N LEU A 496 15.52 17.50 -0.23
CA LEU A 496 14.57 16.51 0.27
C LEU A 496 13.88 15.72 -0.86
N LEU A 497 13.61 16.35 -2.01
CA LEU A 497 13.11 15.64 -3.18
C LEU A 497 14.17 14.66 -3.73
N ALA A 498 15.43 15.10 -3.82
CA ALA A 498 16.53 14.23 -4.24
C ALA A 498 16.73 13.05 -3.27
N LEU A 499 16.62 13.29 -1.96
CA LEU A 499 16.71 12.23 -0.96
C LEU A 499 15.57 11.21 -1.07
N GLU A 500 14.34 11.64 -1.38
CA GLU A 500 13.23 10.72 -1.64
C GLU A 500 13.52 9.82 -2.87
N ILE A 501 14.04 10.41 -3.95
CA ILE A 501 14.43 9.65 -5.15
C ILE A 501 15.55 8.64 -4.80
N VAL A 502 16.54 9.04 -4.01
CA VAL A 502 17.63 8.16 -3.57
C VAL A 502 17.09 7.02 -2.71
N GLU A 503 16.23 7.32 -1.74
CA GLU A 503 15.54 6.33 -0.91
C GLU A 503 14.82 5.28 -1.76
N ASP A 504 13.98 5.74 -2.70
CA ASP A 504 13.26 4.86 -3.62
C ASP A 504 14.20 4.04 -4.48
N LYS A 505 15.27 4.61 -5.03
CA LYS A 505 16.24 3.85 -5.83
C LYS A 505 16.97 2.79 -5.01
N VAL A 506 17.31 3.09 -3.75
CA VAL A 506 17.93 2.12 -2.84
C VAL A 506 16.99 0.96 -2.56
N VAL A 507 15.73 1.27 -2.27
CA VAL A 507 14.69 0.30 -1.94
C VAL A 507 14.32 -0.48 -3.18
N VAL A 508 13.81 0.16 -4.24
CA VAL A 508 13.34 -0.46 -5.49
C VAL A 508 14.42 -1.30 -6.16
N ASN A 509 15.69 -0.91 -6.16
CA ASN A 509 16.76 -1.72 -6.77
C ASN A 509 17.38 -2.73 -5.78
N GLU A 510 16.87 -2.80 -4.55
CA GLU A 510 17.42 -3.62 -3.46
C GLU A 510 18.93 -3.44 -3.33
N LEU A 511 19.41 -2.19 -3.35
CA LEU A 511 20.85 -1.89 -3.26
C LEU A 511 21.42 -2.35 -1.91
N LEU A 512 20.57 -2.41 -0.89
CA LEU A 512 20.88 -2.88 0.45
C LEU A 512 20.11 -4.16 0.79
N PRO A 513 20.65 -5.02 1.68
CA PRO A 513 19.98 -6.24 2.09
C PRO A 513 18.71 -5.96 2.91
N MET A 514 17.65 -6.69 2.60
CA MET A 514 16.44 -6.75 3.42
C MET A 514 16.74 -7.37 4.78
N SER A 515 16.01 -6.92 5.80
CA SER A 515 16.05 -7.53 7.13
C SER A 515 15.70 -9.02 7.08
N PRO A 516 16.36 -9.85 7.90
CA PRO A 516 16.08 -11.27 7.94
C PRO A 516 14.71 -11.54 8.55
N VAL A 517 13.96 -12.48 7.96
CA VAL A 517 12.77 -13.06 8.59
C VAL A 517 13.20 -14.35 9.27
N SER A 518 13.33 -14.33 10.60
CA SER A 518 13.76 -15.50 11.37
C SER A 518 12.72 -16.62 11.29
N THR A 519 13.16 -17.89 11.36
CA THR A 519 12.27 -19.07 11.42
C THR A 519 11.19 -18.93 12.48
N GLU A 520 11.52 -18.39 13.65
CA GLU A 520 10.55 -18.12 14.73
C GLU A 520 9.43 -17.16 14.32
N MET A 521 9.73 -16.15 13.50
CA MET A 521 8.72 -15.22 12.97
C MET A 521 7.79 -15.94 11.98
N LEU A 522 8.34 -16.85 11.18
CA LEU A 522 7.58 -17.69 10.27
C LEU A 522 6.66 -18.63 11.07
N GLU A 523 7.19 -19.23 12.13
CA GLU A 523 6.51 -20.22 12.94
C GLU A 523 5.41 -19.64 13.83
N ALA A 524 5.63 -18.44 14.39
CA ALA A 524 4.62 -17.74 15.18
C ALA A 524 3.36 -17.41 14.36
N ASP A 525 3.48 -17.33 13.03
CA ASP A 525 2.41 -17.03 12.08
C ASP A 525 1.70 -18.29 11.53
N LEU A 526 2.03 -19.50 12.05
CA LEU A 526 1.52 -20.82 11.60
C LEU A 526 0.18 -21.36 12.19
N PRO A 527 -0.83 -20.60 12.67
CA PRO A 527 -2.13 -21.23 12.94
C PRO A 527 -2.74 -21.84 11.66
N ARG A 528 -3.51 -22.91 11.83
CA ARG A 528 -4.05 -23.91 10.87
C ARG A 528 -4.75 -23.43 9.56
N ASN A 529 -4.64 -22.21 9.06
CA ASN A 529 -5.27 -21.80 7.78
C ASN A 529 -4.43 -20.78 7.00
N ASN A 530 -3.96 -21.18 5.81
CA ASN A 530 -3.22 -20.33 4.87
C ASN A 530 -4.07 -19.23 4.21
N ALA A 531 -5.38 -19.23 4.45
CA ALA A 531 -6.33 -18.34 3.80
C ALA A 531 -6.42 -16.93 4.42
N ASN A 532 -5.64 -16.61 5.47
CA ASN A 532 -5.68 -15.27 6.05
C ASN A 532 -4.86 -14.27 5.19
N PRO A 533 -5.51 -13.31 4.51
CA PRO A 533 -4.84 -12.35 3.63
C PRO A 533 -3.91 -11.38 4.37
N ALA A 534 -4.06 -11.25 5.69
CA ALA A 534 -3.18 -10.43 6.51
C ALA A 534 -1.79 -11.06 6.68
N ARG A 535 -1.60 -12.35 6.36
CA ARG A 535 -0.30 -13.03 6.53
C ARG A 535 0.66 -12.59 5.44
N LEU A 536 1.94 -12.42 5.80
CA LEU A 536 2.97 -12.08 4.82
C LEU A 536 3.34 -13.25 3.92
N ILE A 537 3.23 -14.48 4.41
CA ILE A 537 3.91 -15.64 3.82
C ILE A 537 2.87 -16.71 3.54
N SER A 538 2.83 -17.16 2.29
CA SER A 538 2.15 -18.40 1.94
C SER A 538 2.94 -19.55 2.56
N VAL A 539 2.41 -20.13 3.62
CA VAL A 539 2.98 -21.33 4.21
C VAL A 539 2.59 -22.50 3.32
N GLU A 540 3.55 -23.20 2.74
CA GLU A 540 3.28 -24.48 2.10
C GLU A 540 2.77 -25.48 3.15
N ARG A 541 1.56 -26.01 2.94
CA ARG A 541 0.97 -26.99 3.84
C ARG A 541 1.03 -28.35 3.16
N ARG A 542 2.07 -29.11 3.47
CA ARG A 542 2.11 -30.54 3.17
C ARG A 542 1.27 -31.30 4.22
N PRO A 543 0.54 -32.37 3.85
CA PRO A 543 -0.20 -33.19 4.80
C PRO A 543 0.73 -33.64 5.93
N GLY A 544 0.30 -33.44 7.18
CA GLY A 544 1.12 -33.71 8.34
C GLY A 544 1.30 -35.21 8.56
N VAL A 545 2.55 -35.65 8.63
CA VAL A 545 2.92 -36.71 9.57
C VAL A 545 2.63 -36.17 10.97
N GLY A 546 2.12 -37.01 11.87
CA GLY A 546 1.89 -36.64 13.27
C GLY A 546 3.10 -35.89 13.82
N ARG A 547 2.83 -34.84 14.62
CA ARG A 547 3.88 -34.14 15.38
C ARG A 547 4.84 -35.18 15.96
N PRO A 548 6.17 -35.04 15.83
CA PRO A 548 7.03 -35.73 16.77
C PRO A 548 6.57 -35.25 18.15
N VAL A 549 6.11 -36.21 18.95
CA VAL A 549 5.79 -36.01 20.36
C VAL A 549 6.99 -35.25 20.93
N THR A 550 6.74 -34.07 21.47
CA THR A 550 7.70 -33.31 22.26
C THR A 550 7.99 -34.10 23.53
N GLY A 551 8.83 -35.12 23.39
CA GLY A 551 9.33 -35.94 24.48
C GLY A 551 10.62 -36.60 24.00
N ASP A 552 11.75 -36.03 24.42
CA ASP A 552 13.04 -36.71 24.62
C ASP A 552 13.33 -37.93 23.75
N GLY A 553 13.21 -37.78 22.43
CA GLY A 553 13.57 -38.81 21.46
C GLY A 553 15.09 -38.88 21.33
N VAL A 554 15.72 -39.61 22.23
CA VAL A 554 17.12 -40.04 22.18
C VAL A 554 17.47 -40.51 20.76
N TRP A 555 18.56 -39.95 20.23
CA TRP A 555 19.20 -40.34 18.98
C TRP A 555 19.30 -41.86 18.84
N ARG A 556 18.84 -42.44 17.72
CA ARG A 556 19.05 -43.86 17.45
C ARG A 556 20.42 -44.05 16.82
N VAL A 557 21.27 -44.85 17.47
CA VAL A 557 22.65 -45.18 17.06
C VAL A 557 22.74 -45.78 15.64
N GLY A 558 21.62 -46.22 15.06
CA GLY A 558 21.58 -46.74 13.68
C GLY A 558 21.72 -45.70 12.56
N GLU A 559 21.69 -44.40 12.85
CA GLU A 559 21.79 -43.32 11.83
C GLU A 559 23.22 -42.80 11.61
N VAL A 560 24.19 -43.41 12.28
CA VAL A 560 25.60 -43.05 12.22
C VAL A 560 26.36 -44.26 11.68
N ASN A 561 27.18 -44.07 10.65
CA ASN A 561 28.02 -45.16 10.16
C ASN A 561 29.11 -45.52 11.19
N GLU A 562 29.82 -46.62 10.97
CA GLU A 562 30.90 -47.10 11.85
C GLU A 562 32.04 -46.07 12.06
N GLN A 563 32.08 -44.99 11.28
CA GLN A 563 33.07 -43.92 11.36
C GLN A 563 32.58 -42.68 12.12
N GLY A 564 31.38 -42.72 12.72
CA GLY A 564 30.82 -41.59 13.47
C GLY A 564 30.23 -40.47 12.59
N ASN A 565 30.18 -40.68 11.26
CA ASN A 565 29.62 -39.73 10.32
C ASN A 565 28.15 -40.04 10.04
N ARG A 566 27.36 -38.98 9.91
CA ARG A 566 25.96 -39.08 9.51
C ARG A 566 25.91 -39.69 8.11
N CYS A 567 25.21 -40.81 7.92
CA CYS A 567 24.91 -41.30 6.59
C CYS A 567 24.06 -40.25 5.87
N ALA A 568 24.64 -39.47 4.97
CA ALA A 568 23.86 -38.75 3.97
C ALA A 568 23.15 -39.82 3.13
N SER A 569 21.81 -39.81 3.13
CA SER A 569 21.03 -40.77 2.36
C SER A 569 21.40 -40.65 0.89
N SER A 570 22.01 -41.71 0.36
CA SER A 570 22.29 -41.94 -1.05
C SER A 570 21.01 -42.26 -1.85
N LEU A 571 19.93 -41.51 -1.61
CA LEU A 571 18.62 -41.67 -2.24
C LEU A 571 18.40 -40.72 -3.43
N ASP A 572 19.35 -39.83 -3.70
CA ASP A 572 19.32 -38.90 -4.85
C ASP A 572 20.01 -39.44 -6.12
N ALA A 573 20.57 -40.66 -6.13
CA ALA A 573 21.44 -41.09 -7.24
C ALA A 573 20.97 -42.32 -8.04
N VAL A 574 20.00 -43.11 -7.58
CA VAL A 574 19.60 -44.33 -8.30
C VAL A 574 18.13 -44.67 -8.00
N LEU A 575 17.22 -44.48 -8.95
CA LEU A 575 16.19 -45.46 -9.35
C LEU A 575 15.22 -44.91 -10.43
N PRO A 576 15.20 -45.50 -11.63
CA PRO A 576 14.07 -45.43 -12.54
C PRO A 576 13.00 -46.46 -12.15
N HIS A 577 11.72 -46.06 -12.19
CA HIS A 577 10.50 -46.89 -12.12
C HIS A 577 10.17 -47.67 -10.82
N LYS A 578 9.52 -47.00 -9.85
CA LYS A 578 8.22 -47.40 -9.24
C LYS A 578 7.79 -46.38 -8.16
N PRO A 579 6.49 -46.01 -8.07
CA PRO A 579 6.01 -45.01 -7.11
C PRO A 579 5.64 -45.69 -5.77
N GLY A 580 6.66 -46.07 -4.99
CA GLY A 580 6.51 -46.55 -3.62
C GLY A 580 6.99 -45.48 -2.65
N GLU A 581 6.13 -45.16 -1.70
CA GLU A 581 6.35 -44.39 -0.47
C GLU A 581 7.82 -44.19 -0.05
N GLU A 582 8.34 -42.98 -0.21
CA GLU A 582 9.09 -42.20 0.79
C GLU A 582 9.81 -41.03 0.11
N MET A 583 9.49 -39.80 0.54
CA MET A 583 10.45 -38.77 0.94
C MET A 583 9.68 -37.50 1.30
N ILE A 584 9.25 -37.47 2.56
CA ILE A 584 8.56 -36.34 3.18
C ILE A 584 9.62 -35.34 3.64
N GLY A 585 9.99 -34.42 2.76
CA GLY A 585 10.70 -33.20 3.15
C GLY A 585 9.70 -32.10 3.50
N HIS A 586 9.86 -31.44 4.65
CA HIS A 586 9.32 -30.09 4.87
C HIS A 586 10.14 -29.10 4.03
N CYS A 587 9.99 -29.16 2.70
CA CYS A 587 10.39 -28.04 1.88
C CYS A 587 9.25 -27.06 1.98
N HIS A 588 9.53 -25.92 2.59
CA HIS A 588 8.77 -24.73 2.27
C HIS A 588 9.08 -24.43 0.80
N SER A 589 8.18 -23.82 0.06
CA SER A 589 8.49 -23.28 -1.26
C SER A 589 9.57 -22.22 -1.05
N LEU A 590 10.79 -22.61 -1.37
CA LEU A 590 12.02 -21.91 -1.04
C LEU A 590 12.73 -21.70 -2.34
N GLY A 591 12.75 -20.44 -2.79
CA GLY A 591 13.50 -20.06 -3.98
C GLY A 591 14.95 -20.57 -3.93
N SER A 592 15.53 -20.77 -5.11
CA SER A 592 16.84 -21.39 -5.29
C SER A 592 17.93 -20.84 -4.35
N ARG A 593 18.84 -21.72 -3.90
CA ARG A 593 20.07 -21.36 -3.16
C ARG A 593 20.98 -20.53 -4.08
N ARG A 594 20.70 -19.23 -4.21
CA ARG A 594 21.57 -18.33 -4.96
C ARG A 594 22.93 -18.21 -4.26
N THR A 595 24.00 -18.09 -5.04
CA THR A 595 25.39 -17.95 -4.55
C THR A 595 25.85 -16.49 -4.44
N SER A 596 24.98 -15.54 -4.81
CA SER A 596 25.31 -14.10 -4.84
C SER A 596 25.74 -13.56 -3.47
N LEU A 597 26.58 -12.52 -3.45
CA LEU A 597 27.00 -11.83 -2.21
C LEU A 597 25.81 -11.47 -1.32
N ARG A 598 24.71 -10.99 -1.91
CA ARG A 598 23.46 -10.66 -1.21
C ARG A 598 22.87 -11.87 -0.48
N SER A 599 22.87 -13.04 -1.10
CA SER A 599 22.43 -14.29 -0.46
C SER A 599 23.32 -14.69 0.72
N ARG A 600 24.64 -14.43 0.63
CA ARG A 600 25.60 -14.73 1.69
C ARG A 600 25.37 -13.82 2.89
N VAL A 601 25.16 -12.52 2.65
CA VAL A 601 24.81 -11.56 3.70
C VAL A 601 23.49 -11.91 4.37
N ARG A 602 22.44 -12.24 3.60
CA ARG A 602 21.15 -12.70 4.17
C ARG A 602 21.33 -13.95 5.03
N ARG A 603 22.11 -14.93 4.57
CA ARG A 603 22.43 -16.14 5.35
C ARG A 603 23.21 -15.84 6.62
N LEU A 604 24.20 -14.95 6.55
CA LEU A 604 24.97 -14.51 7.73
C LEU A 604 24.08 -13.83 8.77
N LEU A 605 23.02 -13.15 8.32
CA LEU A 605 22.02 -12.52 9.17
C LEU A 605 20.91 -13.49 9.63
N GLY A 606 21.09 -14.80 9.42
CA GLY A 606 20.16 -15.84 9.87
C GLY A 606 18.95 -16.03 8.96
N GLN A 607 18.90 -15.39 7.78
CA GLN A 607 17.91 -15.69 6.76
C GLN A 607 18.47 -16.74 5.80
N GLU A 608 18.24 -18.00 6.14
CA GLU A 608 18.63 -19.13 5.30
C GLU A 608 17.83 -19.21 3.99
N ARG A 609 16.68 -18.52 3.92
CA ARG A 609 15.55 -18.86 3.05
C ARG A 609 14.89 -17.62 2.41
N ALA A 610 14.51 -17.71 1.13
CA ALA A 610 13.77 -16.65 0.44
C ALA A 610 12.32 -16.58 0.95
N VAL A 611 11.75 -15.37 1.04
CA VAL A 611 10.38 -15.15 1.54
C VAL A 611 9.47 -14.88 0.34
N ILE A 612 8.41 -15.67 0.20
CA ILE A 612 7.39 -15.49 -0.82
C ILE A 612 6.28 -14.60 -0.23
N PRO A 613 5.87 -13.52 -0.92
CA PRO A 613 4.85 -12.61 -0.45
C PRO A 613 3.47 -13.27 -0.40
N ALA A 614 2.58 -12.61 0.34
CA ALA A 614 1.22 -13.05 0.57
C ALA A 614 0.46 -13.21 -0.75
N LEU A 615 -0.43 -14.20 -0.77
CA LEU A 615 -1.38 -14.43 -1.83
C LEU A 615 -2.15 -13.16 -2.23
N ALA A 616 -2.65 -12.39 -1.27
CA ALA A 616 -3.45 -11.17 -1.51
C ALA A 616 -2.64 -10.00 -2.11
N LEU A 617 -1.31 -10.09 -2.14
CA LEU A 617 -0.42 -9.08 -2.72
C LEU A 617 0.02 -9.41 -4.14
N HIS A 618 -0.26 -10.62 -4.63
CA HIS A 618 0.00 -10.96 -6.02
C HIS A 618 -1.12 -10.44 -6.91
N GLY A 619 -0.77 -9.87 -8.08
CA GLY A 619 -1.74 -9.27 -9.00
C GLY A 619 -2.44 -8.03 -8.44
N LEU A 620 -1.74 -7.17 -7.67
CA LEU A 620 -2.28 -5.90 -7.13
C LEU A 620 -3.11 -5.15 -8.18
N ARG A 621 -4.22 -4.56 -7.74
CA ARG A 621 -5.18 -3.88 -8.63
C ARG A 621 -4.97 -2.38 -8.60
N GLU A 622 -4.86 -1.77 -9.77
CA GLU A 622 -4.82 -0.31 -9.87
C GLU A 622 -6.14 0.30 -9.38
N MET A 623 -6.08 1.14 -8.35
CA MET A 623 -7.25 1.87 -7.87
C MET A 623 -7.76 2.85 -8.93
N PRO A 624 -9.07 3.17 -8.94
CA PRO A 624 -9.64 4.14 -9.87
C PRO A 624 -8.93 5.50 -9.78
N PHE A 625 -8.82 6.19 -10.91
CA PHE A 625 -8.20 7.52 -10.97
C PHE A 625 -8.73 8.49 -9.90
N MET A 626 -10.05 8.56 -9.71
CA MET A 626 -10.66 9.45 -8.71
C MET A 626 -10.27 9.09 -7.27
N ALA A 627 -10.11 7.80 -6.97
CA ALA A 627 -9.61 7.34 -5.68
C ALA A 627 -8.15 7.78 -5.47
N GLN A 628 -7.29 7.72 -6.49
CA GLN A 628 -5.90 8.19 -6.34
C GLN A 628 -5.82 9.73 -6.23
N LEU A 629 -6.60 10.45 -7.05
CA LEU A 629 -6.69 11.91 -7.02
C LEU A 629 -7.14 12.42 -5.65
N THR A 630 -8.15 11.80 -5.06
CA THR A 630 -8.65 12.20 -3.74
C THR A 630 -7.65 11.88 -2.63
N ALA A 631 -6.97 10.73 -2.64
CA ALA A 631 -5.95 10.42 -1.62
C ALA A 631 -4.82 11.46 -1.64
N LEU A 632 -4.38 11.86 -2.83
CA LEU A 632 -3.41 12.95 -3.01
C LEU A 632 -3.98 14.30 -2.57
N GLY A 633 -5.24 14.62 -2.94
CA GLY A 633 -5.91 15.85 -2.54
C GLY A 633 -6.03 16.02 -1.03
N ILE A 634 -6.42 14.96 -0.29
CA ILE A 634 -6.45 14.97 1.18
C ILE A 634 -5.05 15.23 1.75
N THR A 635 -4.03 14.60 1.18
CA THR A 635 -2.64 14.83 1.59
C THR A 635 -2.24 16.28 1.37
N CYS A 636 -2.61 16.89 0.25
CA CYS A 636 -2.39 18.31 0.00
C CYS A 636 -3.09 19.18 1.05
N GLU A 637 -4.36 18.93 1.39
CA GLU A 637 -5.05 19.73 2.41
C GLU A 637 -4.41 19.60 3.80
N VAL A 638 -3.95 18.40 4.18
CA VAL A 638 -3.21 18.21 5.44
C VAL A 638 -1.86 18.93 5.40
N THR A 639 -1.12 18.82 4.30
CA THR A 639 0.15 19.53 4.11
C THR A 639 -0.04 21.04 4.17
N LEU A 640 -1.10 21.56 3.54
CA LEU A 640 -1.50 22.95 3.58
C LEU A 640 -1.89 23.40 4.99
N SER A 641 -2.55 22.53 5.76
CA SER A 641 -2.87 22.81 7.15
C SER A 641 -1.58 22.94 7.99
N PHE A 642 -0.63 22.01 7.82
CA PHE A 642 0.65 22.08 8.52
C PHE A 642 1.48 23.32 8.15
N ILE A 643 1.52 23.70 6.87
CA ILE A 643 2.33 24.86 6.43
C ILE A 643 1.72 26.17 6.93
N ASN A 644 0.40 26.34 6.84
CA ASN A 644 -0.29 27.50 7.41
C ASN A 644 -0.07 27.58 8.92
N ALA A 645 -0.15 26.44 9.60
CA ALA A 645 0.01 26.38 11.03
C ALA A 645 1.46 26.75 11.45
N THR A 646 2.47 26.28 10.72
CA THR A 646 3.90 26.52 11.09
C THR A 646 4.46 27.87 10.66
N LEU A 647 4.00 28.43 9.54
CA LEU A 647 4.55 29.67 8.97
C LEU A 647 3.58 30.85 9.01
N SER A 648 2.38 30.68 9.55
CA SER A 648 1.26 31.64 9.49
C SER A 648 0.70 31.89 8.08
N PRO A 649 -0.64 31.92 7.92
CA PRO A 649 -1.30 32.27 6.67
C PRO A 649 -0.85 33.64 6.09
N SER A 650 -0.60 34.64 6.95
CA SER A 650 -0.29 36.02 6.55
C SER A 650 1.10 36.13 5.92
N PHE A 651 2.09 35.51 6.54
CA PHE A 651 3.47 35.48 6.06
C PHE A 651 3.60 34.67 4.75
N LEU A 652 2.92 33.52 4.64
CA LEU A 652 2.89 32.74 3.40
C LEU A 652 2.37 33.55 2.20
N ARG A 653 1.44 34.47 2.46
CA ARG A 653 0.83 35.37 1.48
C ARG A 653 1.52 36.73 1.38
N GLY A 654 2.69 36.89 2.00
CA GLY A 654 3.53 38.09 1.93
C GLY A 654 2.84 39.36 2.46
N LEU A 655 1.95 39.21 3.45
CA LEU A 655 1.40 40.35 4.20
C LEU A 655 2.33 40.80 5.33
N CYS A 656 3.15 39.87 5.84
CA CYS A 656 4.15 40.11 6.86
C CYS A 656 5.56 39.92 6.29
N ASP A 657 6.49 40.79 6.70
CA ASP A 657 7.90 40.69 6.29
C ASP A 657 8.71 39.67 7.10
N ALA A 658 8.24 39.34 8.30
CA ALA A 658 8.87 38.38 9.19
C ALA A 658 7.91 37.23 9.54
N THR A 659 8.48 36.06 9.82
CA THR A 659 7.71 34.95 10.41
C THR A 659 7.24 35.37 11.79
N PRO A 660 5.93 35.28 12.11
CA PRO A 660 5.46 35.61 13.44
C PRO A 660 6.02 34.62 14.47
N ASP A 661 6.11 35.06 15.73
CA ASP A 661 6.41 34.16 16.84
C ASP A 661 5.40 33.01 16.85
N PHE A 662 5.89 31.80 17.05
CA PHE A 662 5.08 30.59 16.97
C PHE A 662 3.93 30.64 18.00
N HIS A 663 2.69 30.83 17.52
CA HIS A 663 1.49 30.84 18.34
C HIS A 663 0.62 29.58 18.10
N PRO A 664 0.52 28.65 19.08
CA PRO A 664 -0.20 27.38 18.90
C PRO A 664 -1.71 27.52 18.63
N ILE A 665 -2.33 28.63 19.06
CA ILE A 665 -3.80 28.80 19.10
C ILE A 665 -4.37 29.45 17.81
N VAL A 666 -3.56 30.19 17.04
CA VAL A 666 -4.00 30.85 15.80
C VAL A 666 -4.10 29.86 14.60
N MET A 667 -3.64 28.62 14.80
CA MET A 667 -3.44 27.62 13.75
C MET A 667 -4.71 27.04 13.09
N LEU A 668 -5.88 27.12 13.74
CA LEU A 668 -7.13 26.49 13.23
C LEU A 668 -8.22 27.49 12.89
N TRP A 669 -8.10 28.71 13.40
CA TRP A 669 -9.09 29.77 13.30
C TRP A 669 -8.34 31.08 13.14
N TRP A 670 -8.48 31.70 11.97
CA TRP A 670 -8.04 33.07 11.73
C TRP A 670 -9.23 33.93 11.35
N THR A 671 -9.20 35.18 11.80
CA THR A 671 -10.14 36.22 11.41
C THR A 671 -9.79 36.74 10.02
N LEU A 672 -10.76 37.39 9.37
CA LEU A 672 -10.57 38.08 8.10
C LEU A 672 -10.79 39.58 8.31
N PRO A 673 -9.90 40.45 7.77
CA PRO A 673 -8.73 40.12 6.96
C PRO A 673 -7.62 39.48 7.79
N LEU A 674 -6.67 38.79 7.15
CA LEU A 674 -5.51 38.26 7.85
C LEU A 674 -4.67 39.41 8.42
N GLU A 675 -4.51 39.45 9.73
CA GLU A 675 -3.63 40.42 10.40
C GLU A 675 -2.16 39.99 10.27
N CYS A 676 -1.28 40.99 10.31
CA CYS A 676 0.08 40.80 10.76
C CYS A 676 0.09 41.02 12.28
#